data_AF-A0A0E0MIX3-F1
#
_entry.id   AF-A0A0E0MIX3-F1
#
_cell.length_a   1.000
_cell.length_b   1.000
_cell.length_c   1.000
_cell.angle_alpha   90.00
_cell.angle_beta   90.00
_cell.angle_gamma   90.00
#
_symmetry.space_group_name_H-M   'P 1'
#
loop_
_entity.id
_entity.type
_entity.pdbx_description
1 polymer ?
#
loop_
_entity_poly.entity_id
_entity_poly.type
_entity_poly.pdbx_seq_one_letter_code
_entity_poly.pdbx_strand_id
1 'polypeptide(L)'
;MGLRSPYSMLWFVLVWAAVLCSSCHGRFVVEKNSLKVTSPSDMKGTYECAIGNFGVPQYGGTMVGVVAYPKANKKACKSFDDFDISYKAKPGSLPTFLLVDRGDCFFTKKAWNAQNAGAAAILVADDKTEPLITMDTPEESGNTDYLENITIPSALITKSFGDKLKKAIDNGDMVNVNLDWRESLPHPDERVEYEFWTNSNDECGPKCDSQIEFVKSFKGAAQVLEKKGYTQFTPHYITWYCPDSFILSKQCKSQCINHGRYCAPDPEQDFSKGYDGKDVVVQNLRQVCVYKVAKEHGKPWLWWDYVTDFAIRCPMKEKKYTKECADGVIKSLGLDHKAIDKCIGDPDADKENPVLKAEQDAQIGKGSRGDVTILPTLVINNRQYRGKLDKGAVLKAICAGFRETTEPAVCLSEDIQTNECLENNGGCWQDKAANISACKDTFRGRVCECPVVKGVKFVGDGYTHCEASGSGRCEINNGGCWKETRHGRTYSACTNDGCKCPDGFKGDGVHKCEGLVHYHWPRDLLVHLVTCADVKYFVTDIDECKERTACQCKECKNAATEVGWNFLWVIFFGLVVAGIAGYAVYKYRIRRYMDSEIRAIMAQYMPLDNQGELRPGHIYNDGAGKQALKNIDSLGLFSTIEVQPRPDETNQGGVIVAIKLKEHDTKSAQVITDWSIVPGSQGRPTLDDLSFKLEYAHPYLDGVEERGRNHTFKISCFNSRKLSPIFVAGPNMYEAPPIWVDRIGFKANITESFTKQSQFTYGLVVEEITTRDENNNICTHGSRQLPSGALSMIGPPTTLSGTGVDRMAFLQANITRDNTEFVNGATIGDRCIFQMDQGIGIGTKNPFFNRHQLTMTKFINLNKQEKGARKSPPAVLALHGRYAGCVGDLPSYDAFALGGPHSVRGYGMGELGASRNLLEVATELSVPITVKNRHTQVYAFAEHGTDLGSSKDVKGNPTEFFRRASHGSSYGVGVKLGAAVRAEYAVDHNAGTRAFFLRFGERF
;
A
#
# COMPACT_ATOMS: atom_id res chain seq x y z
N MET A 1 33.11 25.54 33.16
CA MET A 1 33.89 24.54 33.94
C MET A 1 33.72 23.20 33.24
N GLY A 2 34.80 22.54 32.79
CA GLY A 2 34.88 21.15 32.31
C GLY A 2 33.91 20.65 31.20
N LEU A 3 34.44 20.18 30.05
CA LEU A 3 33.67 19.35 29.11
C LEU A 3 33.32 17.98 29.73
N ARG A 4 32.13 17.42 29.43
CA ARG A 4 31.89 15.96 29.45
C ARG A 4 30.90 15.47 28.38
N SER A 5 31.40 14.55 27.54
CA SER A 5 30.69 13.52 26.74
C SER A 5 29.67 13.94 25.66
N PRO A 6 29.97 13.74 24.36
CA PRO A 6 28.97 13.80 23.29
C PRO A 6 28.08 12.54 23.20
N TYR A 7 28.43 11.44 23.88
CA TYR A 7 27.74 10.15 23.74
C TYR A 7 26.29 10.16 24.23
N SER A 8 25.96 10.99 25.23
CA SER A 8 24.59 11.11 25.75
C SER A 8 23.63 11.66 24.69
N MET A 9 24.06 12.71 23.98
CA MET A 9 23.24 13.35 22.94
C MET A 9 22.97 12.41 21.76
N LEU A 10 23.96 11.59 21.38
CA LEU A 10 23.80 10.59 20.32
C LEU A 10 22.78 9.50 20.69
N TRP A 11 22.80 9.04 21.95
CA TRP A 11 21.87 8.01 22.43
C TRP A 11 20.42 8.53 22.51
N PHE A 12 20.21 9.76 22.99
CA PHE A 12 18.90 10.40 22.97
C PHE A 12 18.34 10.58 21.55
N VAL A 13 19.19 10.94 20.56
CA VAL A 13 18.77 11.06 19.15
C VAL A 13 18.41 9.70 18.55
N LEU A 14 19.16 8.64 18.85
CA LEU A 14 18.87 7.28 18.37
C LEU A 14 17.56 6.72 18.95
N VAL A 15 17.28 6.97 20.23
CA VAL A 15 15.99 6.58 20.86
C VAL A 15 14.82 7.38 20.27
N TRP A 16 14.98 8.69 20.05
CA TRP A 16 13.97 9.50 19.36
C TRP A 16 13.71 9.04 17.92
N ALA A 17 14.74 8.70 17.17
CA ALA A 17 14.62 8.18 15.81
C ALA A 17 13.86 6.85 15.76
N ALA A 18 14.12 5.95 16.71
CA ALA A 18 13.41 4.68 16.83
C ALA A 18 11.91 4.86 17.13
N VAL A 19 11.55 5.79 18.03
CA VAL A 19 10.16 6.04 18.42
C VAL A 19 9.37 6.81 17.35
N LEU A 20 10.00 7.76 16.65
CA LEU A 20 9.35 8.48 15.54
C LEU A 20 9.09 7.59 14.30
N CYS A 21 9.80 6.46 14.17
CA CYS A 21 9.65 5.56 13.04
C CYS A 21 8.31 4.77 13.03
N SER A 22 7.54 4.80 14.13
CA SER A 22 6.38 3.91 14.32
C SER A 22 5.03 4.42 13.77
N SER A 23 4.91 5.70 13.37
CA SER A 23 3.58 6.31 13.10
C SER A 23 3.55 7.37 11.99
N CYS A 24 3.77 6.97 10.73
CA CYS A 24 3.36 7.74 9.54
C CYS A 24 3.21 6.81 8.32
N HIS A 25 1.99 6.44 7.95
CA HIS A 25 1.65 5.70 6.73
C HIS A 25 0.34 6.25 6.14
N GLY A 26 0.42 6.98 5.03
CA GLY A 26 -0.67 7.03 4.05
C GLY A 26 -0.48 5.87 3.07
N ARG A 27 -1.52 5.11 2.77
CA ARG A 27 -1.42 3.89 1.95
C ARG A 27 -2.77 3.54 1.35
N PHE A 28 -2.81 3.32 0.04
CA PHE A 28 -3.95 2.67 -0.61
C PHE A 28 -4.09 1.24 -0.06
N VAL A 29 -5.17 0.97 0.67
CA VAL A 29 -5.45 -0.34 1.29
C VAL A 29 -6.44 -1.10 0.41
N VAL A 30 -5.95 -2.09 -0.31
CA VAL A 30 -6.80 -3.09 -0.96
C VAL A 30 -7.39 -4.00 0.10
N GLU A 31 -8.71 -4.22 0.06
CA GLU A 31 -9.39 -5.14 0.99
C GLU A 31 -8.93 -6.57 0.66
N LYS A 32 -8.13 -7.13 1.55
CA LYS A 32 -7.67 -8.51 1.48
C LYS A 32 -8.60 -9.40 2.27
N ASN A 33 -9.02 -10.50 1.67
CA ASN A 33 -9.72 -11.57 2.36
C ASN A 33 -8.88 -12.85 2.44
N SER A 34 -9.26 -13.76 3.34
CA SER A 34 -8.62 -15.07 3.52
C SER A 34 -9.22 -16.13 2.61
N LEU A 35 -8.43 -16.61 1.64
CA LEU A 35 -8.72 -17.79 0.83
C LEU A 35 -7.95 -18.97 1.43
N LYS A 36 -8.66 -20.00 1.90
CA LYS A 36 -8.06 -21.15 2.59
C LYS A 36 -8.10 -22.40 1.72
N VAL A 37 -6.95 -22.90 1.30
CA VAL A 37 -6.83 -24.20 0.62
C VAL A 37 -6.96 -25.31 1.65
N THR A 38 -7.84 -26.28 1.39
CA THR A 38 -8.08 -27.44 2.25
C THR A 38 -7.53 -28.74 1.68
N SER A 39 -7.39 -28.82 0.35
CA SER A 39 -6.78 -29.92 -0.41
C SER A 39 -6.07 -29.35 -1.66
N PRO A 40 -4.95 -29.92 -2.14
CA PRO A 40 -4.16 -31.01 -1.53
C PRO A 40 -3.42 -30.58 -0.25
N SER A 41 -2.88 -31.55 0.50
CA SER A 41 -2.11 -31.34 1.74
C SER A 41 -0.97 -30.33 1.58
N ASP A 42 -0.25 -30.43 0.47
CA ASP A 42 1.04 -29.76 0.26
C ASP A 42 0.87 -28.27 -0.10
N MET A 43 -0.38 -27.85 -0.36
CA MET A 43 -0.79 -26.46 -0.53
C MET A 43 -1.77 -25.99 0.56
N LYS A 44 -2.00 -26.79 1.60
CA LYS A 44 -2.97 -26.49 2.67
C LYS A 44 -2.50 -25.29 3.49
N GLY A 45 -3.23 -24.18 3.40
CA GLY A 45 -2.84 -22.92 4.02
C GLY A 45 -3.84 -21.81 3.74
N THR A 46 -3.63 -20.65 4.39
CA THR A 46 -4.40 -19.43 4.15
C THR A 46 -3.58 -18.50 3.27
N TYR A 47 -4.20 -17.98 2.21
CA TYR A 47 -3.63 -17.08 1.22
C TYR A 47 -4.45 -15.79 1.17
N GLU A 48 -3.80 -14.68 0.85
CA GLU A 48 -4.46 -13.41 0.61
C GLU A 48 -5.08 -13.38 -0.79
N CYS A 49 -6.33 -12.96 -0.89
CA CYS A 49 -6.99 -12.58 -2.14
C CYS A 49 -7.64 -11.19 -2.00
N ALA A 50 -7.90 -10.48 -3.11
CA ALA A 50 -8.61 -9.20 -3.08
C ALA A 50 -10.03 -9.35 -3.65
N ILE A 51 -11.02 -8.81 -2.94
CA ILE A 51 -12.43 -8.89 -3.34
C ILE A 51 -12.70 -7.92 -4.50
N GLY A 52 -13.45 -8.36 -5.52
CA GLY A 52 -13.91 -7.49 -6.61
C GLY A 52 -15.04 -6.55 -6.19
N ASN A 53 -15.09 -5.36 -6.80
CA ASN A 53 -16.11 -4.33 -6.58
C ASN A 53 -17.46 -4.64 -7.29
N PHE A 54 -17.75 -5.94 -7.50
CA PHE A 54 -18.90 -6.47 -8.24
C PHE A 54 -19.14 -7.93 -7.86
N GLY A 55 -20.33 -8.47 -8.16
CA GLY A 55 -20.79 -9.73 -7.59
C GLY A 55 -21.26 -9.59 -6.14
N VAL A 56 -21.66 -10.68 -5.50
CA VAL A 56 -22.17 -10.69 -4.12
C VAL A 56 -21.31 -11.58 -3.20
N PRO A 57 -20.30 -11.00 -2.51
CA PRO A 57 -19.59 -11.68 -1.43
C PRO A 57 -20.50 -12.05 -0.27
N GLN A 58 -20.32 -13.25 0.28
CA GLN A 58 -21.13 -13.75 1.40
C GLN A 58 -20.60 -13.26 2.75
N TYR A 59 -20.56 -11.94 2.96
CA TYR A 59 -20.17 -11.33 4.24
C TYR A 59 -20.90 -11.99 5.42
N GLY A 60 -20.16 -12.35 6.47
CA GLY A 60 -20.67 -13.12 7.61
C GLY A 60 -20.73 -14.64 7.41
N GLY A 61 -20.46 -15.16 6.21
CA GLY A 61 -20.53 -16.58 5.87
C GLY A 61 -19.25 -17.13 5.22
N THR A 62 -19.33 -18.37 4.74
CA THR A 62 -18.23 -19.05 4.02
C THR A 62 -18.76 -19.81 2.80
N MET A 63 -17.91 -20.08 1.82
CA MET A 63 -18.25 -20.90 0.65
C MET A 63 -17.08 -21.83 0.32
N VAL A 64 -17.34 -23.14 0.37
CA VAL A 64 -16.37 -24.20 0.02
C VAL A 64 -16.65 -24.71 -1.39
N GLY A 65 -15.64 -24.79 -2.24
CA GLY A 65 -15.76 -25.26 -3.62
C GLY A 65 -14.50 -25.95 -4.16
N VAL A 66 -14.66 -26.66 -5.27
CA VAL A 66 -13.58 -27.30 -6.02
C VAL A 66 -13.08 -26.34 -7.10
N VAL A 67 -11.78 -26.10 -7.17
CA VAL A 67 -11.19 -25.19 -8.17
C VAL A 67 -11.01 -25.91 -9.50
N ALA A 68 -11.64 -25.39 -10.55
CA ALA A 68 -11.47 -25.86 -11.93
C ALA A 68 -10.72 -24.82 -12.77
N TYR A 69 -9.83 -25.28 -13.66
CA TYR A 69 -9.08 -24.43 -14.59
C TYR A 69 -9.43 -24.82 -16.04
N PRO A 70 -9.87 -23.89 -16.90
CA PRO A 70 -10.25 -24.21 -18.28
C PRO A 70 -9.08 -24.72 -19.12
N LYS A 71 -9.33 -25.73 -19.98
CA LYS A 71 -8.36 -26.11 -21.03
C LYS A 71 -8.44 -25.16 -22.23
N ALA A 72 -9.64 -24.75 -22.62
CA ALA A 72 -9.91 -23.69 -23.60
C ALA A 72 -10.55 -22.46 -22.91
N ASN A 73 -10.51 -21.27 -23.53
CA ASN A 73 -11.03 -20.02 -22.95
C ASN A 73 -10.43 -19.64 -21.57
N LYS A 74 -9.13 -19.90 -21.35
CA LYS A 74 -8.41 -19.63 -20.08
C LYS A 74 -8.51 -18.19 -19.53
N LYS A 75 -8.66 -17.20 -20.41
CA LYS A 75 -8.90 -15.78 -20.03
C LYS A 75 -10.38 -15.44 -19.77
N ALA A 76 -11.32 -16.35 -19.99
CA ALA A 76 -12.78 -16.17 -19.86
C ALA A 76 -13.35 -14.93 -20.60
N CYS A 77 -12.78 -14.57 -21.76
CA CYS A 77 -13.20 -13.37 -22.52
C CYS A 77 -14.36 -13.61 -23.50
N LYS A 78 -14.67 -14.88 -23.78
CA LYS A 78 -15.80 -15.37 -24.58
C LYS A 78 -16.77 -16.19 -23.72
N SER A 79 -17.97 -16.54 -24.22
CA SER A 79 -18.79 -17.52 -23.51
C SER A 79 -18.08 -18.87 -23.43
N PHE A 80 -18.49 -19.71 -22.47
CA PHE A 80 -18.07 -21.11 -22.42
C PHE A 80 -18.98 -22.02 -23.25
N ASP A 81 -20.18 -21.55 -23.61
CA ASP A 81 -21.06 -22.22 -24.58
C ASP A 81 -20.38 -22.33 -25.96
N ASP A 82 -19.59 -21.30 -26.36
CA ASP A 82 -18.74 -21.29 -27.56
C ASP A 82 -17.72 -22.45 -27.63
N PHE A 83 -17.58 -23.24 -26.55
CA PHE A 83 -16.62 -24.35 -26.39
C PHE A 83 -17.27 -25.63 -25.82
N ASP A 84 -18.61 -25.69 -25.70
CA ASP A 84 -19.36 -26.78 -25.04
C ASP A 84 -18.94 -27.05 -23.58
N ILE A 85 -18.48 -26.02 -22.85
CA ILE A 85 -18.00 -26.14 -21.46
C ILE A 85 -19.07 -25.67 -20.47
N SER A 86 -19.42 -26.51 -19.50
CA SER A 86 -20.23 -26.13 -18.34
C SER A 86 -19.57 -26.53 -17.02
N TYR A 87 -19.73 -25.67 -16.01
CA TYR A 87 -19.23 -25.81 -14.64
C TYR A 87 -20.35 -26.01 -13.61
N LYS A 88 -21.60 -26.20 -14.07
CA LYS A 88 -22.77 -26.48 -13.22
C LYS A 88 -22.50 -27.73 -12.37
N ALA A 89 -22.45 -27.55 -11.05
CA ALA A 89 -22.26 -28.64 -10.10
C ALA A 89 -23.42 -29.65 -10.18
N LYS A 90 -23.10 -30.93 -9.97
CA LYS A 90 -24.12 -31.99 -9.88
C LYS A 90 -24.75 -31.97 -8.48
N PRO A 91 -26.04 -32.38 -8.33
CA PRO A 91 -26.64 -32.55 -7.01
C PRO A 91 -25.76 -33.41 -6.10
N GLY A 92 -25.48 -32.94 -4.88
CA GLY A 92 -24.61 -33.61 -3.91
C GLY A 92 -23.10 -33.44 -4.14
N SER A 93 -22.65 -32.71 -5.17
CA SER A 93 -21.24 -32.33 -5.36
C SER A 93 -20.95 -30.91 -4.86
N LEU A 94 -19.71 -30.64 -4.44
CA LEU A 94 -19.25 -29.30 -4.09
C LEU A 94 -19.37 -28.35 -5.29
N PRO A 95 -19.67 -27.05 -5.08
CA PRO A 95 -19.76 -26.08 -6.16
C PRO A 95 -18.40 -25.82 -6.83
N THR A 96 -18.42 -25.49 -8.12
CA THR A 96 -17.21 -25.22 -8.90
C THR A 96 -16.77 -23.77 -8.75
N PHE A 97 -15.51 -23.54 -8.37
CA PHE A 97 -14.85 -22.24 -8.41
C PHE A 97 -13.97 -22.16 -9.67
N LEU A 98 -14.21 -21.17 -10.53
CA LEU A 98 -13.50 -21.09 -11.80
C LEU A 98 -12.21 -20.27 -11.67
N LEU A 99 -11.06 -20.91 -11.90
CA LEU A 99 -9.76 -20.25 -12.01
C LEU A 99 -9.54 -19.75 -13.44
N VAL A 100 -9.24 -18.47 -13.61
CA VAL A 100 -9.00 -17.85 -14.93
C VAL A 100 -7.76 -16.97 -14.91
N ASP A 101 -7.13 -16.76 -16.06
CA ASP A 101 -6.00 -15.83 -16.20
C ASP A 101 -6.47 -14.36 -16.33
N ARG A 102 -5.73 -13.43 -15.70
CA ARG A 102 -5.73 -12.00 -16.05
C ARG A 102 -5.28 -11.81 -17.50
N GLY A 103 -5.66 -10.68 -18.09
CA GLY A 103 -5.33 -10.35 -19.48
C GLY A 103 -6.38 -9.45 -20.12
N ASP A 104 -6.43 -9.50 -21.44
CA ASP A 104 -6.95 -8.52 -22.42
C ASP A 104 -8.47 -8.22 -22.40
N CYS A 105 -9.20 -8.53 -21.32
CA CYS A 105 -10.63 -8.23 -21.17
C CYS A 105 -11.02 -7.96 -19.71
N PHE A 106 -12.06 -7.14 -19.51
CA PHE A 106 -12.52 -6.68 -18.20
C PHE A 106 -12.86 -7.81 -17.23
N PHE A 107 -12.56 -7.61 -15.94
CA PHE A 107 -12.81 -8.59 -14.88
C PHE A 107 -14.30 -8.97 -14.75
N THR A 108 -15.19 -8.00 -14.88
CA THR A 108 -16.65 -8.20 -14.88
C THR A 108 -17.11 -9.16 -15.99
N LYS A 109 -16.55 -9.04 -17.20
CA LYS A 109 -16.87 -9.93 -18.32
C LYS A 109 -16.39 -11.37 -18.07
N LYS A 110 -15.27 -11.56 -17.37
CA LYS A 110 -14.80 -12.88 -16.93
C LYS A 110 -15.81 -13.53 -15.96
N ALA A 111 -16.26 -12.76 -14.96
CA ALA A 111 -17.24 -13.23 -13.98
C ALA A 111 -18.60 -13.58 -14.63
N TRP A 112 -19.09 -12.74 -15.54
CA TRP A 112 -20.31 -13.01 -16.31
C TRP A 112 -20.24 -14.32 -17.10
N ASN A 113 -19.16 -14.54 -17.86
CA ASN A 113 -18.98 -15.76 -18.63
C ASN A 113 -18.85 -17.00 -17.71
N ALA A 114 -18.16 -16.88 -16.57
CA ALA A 114 -18.05 -17.95 -15.57
C ALA A 114 -19.39 -18.31 -14.92
N GLN A 115 -20.21 -17.30 -14.62
CA GLN A 115 -21.55 -17.46 -14.05
C GLN A 115 -22.50 -18.17 -15.02
N ASN A 116 -22.52 -17.77 -16.29
CA ASN A 116 -23.36 -18.40 -17.32
C ASN A 116 -22.99 -19.87 -17.53
N ALA A 117 -21.69 -20.18 -17.49
CA ALA A 117 -21.19 -21.56 -17.50
C ALA A 117 -21.63 -22.38 -16.28
N GLY A 118 -22.02 -21.72 -15.18
CA GLY A 118 -22.53 -22.31 -13.94
C GLY A 118 -21.51 -22.45 -12.81
N ALA A 119 -20.40 -21.70 -12.84
CA ALA A 119 -19.49 -21.61 -11.69
C ALA A 119 -20.14 -20.79 -10.56
N ALA A 120 -19.83 -21.13 -9.30
CA ALA A 120 -20.37 -20.45 -8.11
C ALA A 120 -19.50 -19.28 -7.62
N ALA A 121 -18.22 -19.26 -7.99
CA ALA A 121 -17.28 -18.18 -7.71
C ALA A 121 -16.21 -18.13 -8.80
N ILE A 122 -15.52 -17.00 -8.94
CA ILE A 122 -14.39 -16.85 -9.87
C ILE A 122 -13.12 -16.39 -9.15
N LEU A 123 -12.01 -17.09 -9.42
CA LEU A 123 -10.66 -16.77 -8.98
C LEU A 123 -9.87 -16.26 -10.19
N VAL A 124 -9.47 -14.99 -10.17
CA VAL A 124 -8.65 -14.41 -11.24
C VAL A 124 -7.18 -14.47 -10.81
N ALA A 125 -6.39 -15.28 -11.50
CA ALA A 125 -4.95 -15.33 -11.31
C ALA A 125 -4.28 -14.13 -12.00
N ASP A 126 -3.53 -13.35 -11.23
CA ASP A 126 -2.75 -12.24 -11.76
C ASP A 126 -1.70 -12.72 -12.79
N ASP A 127 -1.45 -11.93 -13.83
CA ASP A 127 -0.41 -12.16 -14.84
C ASP A 127 0.91 -11.47 -14.49
N LYS A 128 0.91 -10.57 -13.49
CA LYS A 128 2.06 -9.82 -13.00
C LYS A 128 2.44 -10.17 -11.56
N THR A 129 3.68 -9.89 -11.21
CA THR A 129 4.17 -9.92 -9.82
C THR A 129 4.04 -8.53 -9.19
N GLU A 130 2.80 -8.04 -9.06
CA GLU A 130 2.47 -6.78 -8.37
C GLU A 130 1.68 -7.07 -7.06
N PRO A 131 1.58 -6.12 -6.11
CA PRO A 131 0.65 -6.24 -4.99
C PRO A 131 -0.78 -6.44 -5.49
N LEU A 132 -1.60 -7.20 -4.76
CA LEU A 132 -3.03 -7.38 -5.09
C LEU A 132 -3.72 -6.03 -5.30
N ILE A 133 -4.48 -5.90 -6.39
CA ILE A 133 -5.29 -4.73 -6.73
C ILE A 133 -6.79 -5.03 -6.54
N THR A 134 -7.59 -4.00 -6.28
CA THR A 134 -9.06 -4.10 -6.35
C THR A 134 -9.48 -4.30 -7.81
N MET A 135 -10.29 -5.33 -8.10
CA MET A 135 -10.92 -5.46 -9.42
C MET A 135 -12.18 -4.60 -9.47
N ASP A 136 -12.20 -3.55 -10.28
CA ASP A 136 -13.37 -2.66 -10.41
C ASP A 136 -14.15 -2.86 -11.73
N THR A 137 -15.32 -2.25 -11.79
CA THR A 137 -16.17 -2.11 -12.98
C THR A 137 -15.51 -1.20 -14.03
N PRO A 138 -15.56 -1.56 -15.34
CA PRO A 138 -15.03 -0.71 -16.38
C PRO A 138 -15.79 0.62 -16.44
N GLU A 139 -15.08 1.71 -16.74
CA GLU A 139 -15.68 3.06 -16.71
C GLU A 139 -16.60 3.29 -17.93
N GLU A 140 -16.11 3.06 -19.15
CA GLU A 140 -16.92 3.10 -20.37
C GLU A 140 -16.45 2.06 -21.40
N SER A 141 -17.36 1.21 -21.90
CA SER A 141 -17.41 0.71 -23.30
C SER A 141 -18.45 -0.42 -23.50
N GLY A 142 -19.51 -0.14 -24.26
CA GLY A 142 -20.45 -1.15 -24.78
C GLY A 142 -21.58 -1.54 -23.83
N ASN A 143 -22.35 -2.55 -24.24
CA ASN A 143 -23.60 -2.97 -23.60
C ASN A 143 -23.36 -3.48 -22.17
N THR A 144 -23.87 -2.78 -21.16
CA THR A 144 -23.50 -2.95 -19.74
C THR A 144 -24.54 -3.68 -18.89
N ASP A 145 -25.70 -4.02 -19.45
CA ASP A 145 -26.86 -4.65 -18.79
C ASP A 145 -26.50 -5.93 -18.00
N TYR A 146 -25.43 -6.61 -18.40
CA TYR A 146 -24.94 -7.81 -17.73
C TYR A 146 -24.26 -7.55 -16.38
N LEU A 147 -23.77 -6.32 -16.11
CA LEU A 147 -23.02 -5.98 -14.90
C LEU A 147 -23.86 -6.16 -13.63
N GLU A 148 -25.10 -5.69 -13.66
CA GLU A 148 -26.05 -5.79 -12.54
C GLU A 148 -26.50 -7.23 -12.28
N ASN A 149 -26.37 -8.09 -13.29
CA ASN A 149 -26.73 -9.50 -13.26
C ASN A 149 -25.59 -10.41 -12.80
N ILE A 150 -24.38 -9.88 -12.53
CA ILE A 150 -23.29 -10.64 -11.90
C ILE A 150 -23.58 -10.79 -10.40
N THR A 151 -23.85 -12.02 -9.97
CA THR A 151 -24.09 -12.38 -8.56
C THR A 151 -22.93 -13.14 -7.94
N ILE A 152 -22.11 -13.86 -8.73
CA ILE A 152 -21.04 -14.69 -8.17
C ILE A 152 -19.91 -13.86 -7.51
N PRO A 153 -19.41 -14.25 -6.33
CA PRO A 153 -18.25 -13.61 -5.73
C PRO A 153 -16.99 -13.76 -6.61
N SER A 154 -16.21 -12.69 -6.68
CA SER A 154 -15.01 -12.58 -7.52
C SER A 154 -13.80 -12.21 -6.66
N ALA A 155 -12.71 -12.97 -6.78
CA ALA A 155 -11.47 -12.73 -6.02
C ALA A 155 -10.23 -12.74 -6.92
N LEU A 156 -9.38 -11.71 -6.81
CA LEU A 156 -8.06 -11.68 -7.43
C LEU A 156 -7.06 -12.41 -6.52
N ILE A 157 -6.22 -13.27 -7.10
CA ILE A 157 -5.12 -13.95 -6.41
C ILE A 157 -3.78 -13.64 -7.07
N THR A 158 -2.71 -13.57 -6.28
CA THR A 158 -1.37 -13.26 -6.78
C THR A 158 -0.91 -14.30 -7.80
N LYS A 159 -0.10 -13.87 -8.78
CA LYS A 159 0.44 -14.74 -9.83
C LYS A 159 1.09 -16.02 -9.27
N SER A 160 1.91 -15.87 -8.22
CA SER A 160 2.64 -16.97 -7.59
C SER A 160 1.75 -17.98 -6.85
N PHE A 161 0.54 -17.59 -6.45
CA PHE A 161 -0.46 -18.52 -5.92
C PHE A 161 -1.33 -19.11 -7.03
N GLY A 162 -1.79 -18.29 -7.97
CA GLY A 162 -2.54 -18.76 -9.14
C GLY A 162 -1.80 -19.82 -9.96
N ASP A 163 -0.49 -19.63 -10.20
CA ASP A 163 0.32 -20.60 -10.93
C ASP A 163 0.55 -21.92 -10.15
N LYS A 164 0.48 -21.90 -8.80
CA LYS A 164 0.47 -23.13 -7.98
C LYS A 164 -0.85 -23.89 -8.14
N LEU A 165 -1.98 -23.20 -8.07
CA LEU A 165 -3.31 -23.81 -8.26
C LEU A 165 -3.43 -24.44 -9.66
N LYS A 166 -3.00 -23.73 -10.71
CA LYS A 166 -2.95 -24.24 -12.09
C LYS A 166 -2.12 -25.53 -12.16
N LYS A 167 -0.90 -25.52 -11.60
CA LYS A 167 -0.01 -26.69 -11.63
C LYS A 167 -0.62 -27.92 -10.94
N ALA A 168 -1.28 -27.75 -9.79
CA ALA A 168 -1.94 -28.85 -9.09
C ALA A 168 -3.11 -29.41 -9.92
N ILE A 169 -3.94 -28.56 -10.52
CA ILE A 169 -5.03 -28.99 -11.40
C ILE A 169 -4.49 -29.70 -12.66
N ASP A 170 -3.39 -29.21 -13.25
CA ASP A 170 -2.72 -29.82 -14.39
C ASP A 170 -2.03 -31.17 -14.03
N ASN A 171 -1.60 -31.37 -12.77
CA ASN A 171 -1.15 -32.67 -12.25
C ASN A 171 -2.31 -33.67 -12.07
N GLY A 172 -3.56 -33.19 -11.96
CA GLY A 172 -4.74 -33.99 -11.60
C GLY A 172 -5.13 -33.96 -10.11
N ASP A 173 -4.54 -33.07 -9.31
CA ASP A 173 -4.85 -32.92 -7.88
C ASP A 173 -6.25 -32.30 -7.67
N MET A 174 -7.04 -32.83 -6.74
CA MET A 174 -8.32 -32.22 -6.34
C MET A 174 -8.07 -31.02 -5.42
N VAL A 175 -8.11 -29.82 -6.01
CA VAL A 175 -7.91 -28.54 -5.31
C VAL A 175 -9.21 -28.05 -4.69
N ASN A 176 -9.31 -28.07 -3.36
CA ASN A 176 -10.47 -27.59 -2.61
C ASN A 176 -10.13 -26.29 -1.88
N VAL A 177 -11.01 -25.30 -2.00
CA VAL A 177 -10.84 -23.94 -1.44
C VAL A 177 -12.07 -23.55 -0.63
N ASN A 178 -11.84 -22.94 0.53
CA ASN A 178 -12.84 -22.18 1.27
C ASN A 178 -12.58 -20.67 1.10
N LEU A 179 -13.60 -19.93 0.71
CA LEU A 179 -13.66 -18.48 0.80
C LEU A 179 -14.41 -18.13 2.08
N ASP A 180 -13.75 -17.46 3.02
CA ASP A 180 -14.28 -17.17 4.36
C ASP A 180 -14.44 -15.66 4.52
N TRP A 181 -15.65 -15.15 4.75
CA TRP A 181 -15.96 -13.72 4.90
C TRP A 181 -16.53 -13.36 6.27
N ARG A 182 -16.39 -14.24 7.28
CA ARG A 182 -16.93 -14.02 8.64
C ARG A 182 -16.25 -12.84 9.37
N GLU A 183 -14.97 -12.65 9.08
CA GLU A 183 -14.07 -11.67 9.70
C GLU A 183 -13.60 -10.55 8.74
N SER A 184 -14.22 -10.41 7.55
CA SER A 184 -13.83 -9.35 6.59
C SER A 184 -14.18 -7.95 7.10
N LEU A 185 -15.26 -7.82 7.88
CA LEU A 185 -15.71 -6.58 8.51
C LEU A 185 -15.54 -6.66 10.04
N PRO A 186 -15.07 -5.60 10.73
CA PRO A 186 -15.00 -5.56 12.18
C PRO A 186 -16.38 -5.53 12.82
N HIS A 187 -16.52 -6.17 13.98
CA HIS A 187 -17.76 -6.28 14.74
C HIS A 187 -17.55 -6.01 16.25
N PRO A 188 -17.11 -4.78 16.62
CA PRO A 188 -16.64 -4.48 17.97
C PRO A 188 -17.74 -4.53 19.04
N ASP A 189 -18.96 -4.12 18.70
CA ASP A 189 -20.08 -4.01 19.63
C ASP A 189 -21.45 -4.19 18.92
N GLU A 190 -22.52 -3.77 19.59
CA GLU A 190 -23.92 -3.96 19.20
C GLU A 190 -24.47 -2.88 18.26
N ARG A 191 -23.62 -1.97 17.77
CA ARG A 191 -23.94 -0.95 16.77
C ARG A 191 -23.03 -1.06 15.55
N VAL A 192 -23.51 -0.57 14.41
CA VAL A 192 -22.72 -0.48 13.17
C VAL A 192 -22.65 0.96 12.67
N GLU A 193 -21.44 1.53 12.67
CA GLU A 193 -21.13 2.74 11.92
C GLU A 193 -21.01 2.40 10.43
N TYR A 194 -21.71 3.14 9.57
CA TYR A 194 -21.50 3.02 8.13
C TYR A 194 -21.54 4.36 7.40
N GLU A 195 -20.66 4.49 6.40
CA GLU A 195 -20.50 5.67 5.55
C GLU A 195 -20.94 5.31 4.11
N PHE A 196 -21.59 6.24 3.41
CA PHE A 196 -21.83 6.12 1.96
C PHE A 196 -21.17 7.27 1.21
N TRP A 197 -20.09 6.96 0.50
CA TRP A 197 -19.35 7.87 -0.37
C TRP A 197 -19.96 7.85 -1.76
N THR A 198 -20.47 9.01 -2.19
CA THR A 198 -21.26 9.16 -3.43
C THR A 198 -21.02 10.54 -4.07
N ASN A 199 -21.78 10.85 -5.12
CA ASN A 199 -21.81 12.13 -5.80
C ASN A 199 -23.27 12.44 -6.21
N SER A 200 -23.69 13.70 -6.18
CA SER A 200 -25.07 14.07 -6.57
C SER A 200 -25.25 14.32 -8.07
N ASN A 201 -24.34 13.84 -8.92
CA ASN A 201 -24.50 13.80 -10.38
C ASN A 201 -25.52 12.70 -10.77
N ASP A 202 -26.40 12.95 -11.74
CA ASP A 202 -27.33 11.99 -12.33
C ASP A 202 -27.09 11.69 -13.84
N GLU A 203 -26.06 12.28 -14.46
CA GLU A 203 -25.74 12.12 -15.90
C GLU A 203 -24.57 11.17 -16.21
N CYS A 204 -23.92 10.56 -15.22
CA CYS A 204 -22.80 9.63 -15.44
C CYS A 204 -23.21 8.21 -15.90
N GLY A 205 -24.33 8.11 -16.63
CA GLY A 205 -24.87 6.85 -17.16
C GLY A 205 -25.14 5.79 -16.08
N PRO A 206 -24.94 4.48 -16.37
CA PRO A 206 -25.29 3.38 -15.46
C PRO A 206 -24.64 3.45 -14.07
N LYS A 207 -23.47 4.10 -13.92
CA LYS A 207 -22.85 4.33 -12.59
C LYS A 207 -23.64 5.32 -11.74
N CYS A 208 -24.39 6.24 -12.35
CA CYS A 208 -25.31 7.15 -11.66
C CYS A 208 -26.69 6.50 -11.45
N ASP A 209 -27.25 5.84 -12.48
CA ASP A 209 -28.56 5.17 -12.39
C ASP A 209 -28.59 4.12 -11.25
N SER A 210 -27.56 3.27 -11.16
CA SER A 210 -27.44 2.24 -10.11
C SER A 210 -27.23 2.81 -8.70
N GLN A 211 -26.56 3.96 -8.55
CA GLN A 211 -26.51 4.67 -7.25
C GLN A 211 -27.88 5.20 -6.84
N ILE A 212 -28.63 5.76 -7.80
CA ILE A 212 -29.97 6.29 -7.59
C ILE A 212 -30.95 5.16 -7.23
N GLU A 213 -30.86 4.00 -7.88
CA GLU A 213 -31.64 2.82 -7.53
C GLU A 213 -31.28 2.25 -6.15
N PHE A 214 -29.98 2.12 -5.83
CA PHE A 214 -29.52 1.68 -4.51
C PHE A 214 -30.07 2.60 -3.41
N VAL A 215 -29.96 3.92 -3.57
CA VAL A 215 -30.49 4.90 -2.60
C VAL A 215 -32.00 4.78 -2.45
N LYS A 216 -32.75 4.60 -3.54
CA LYS A 216 -34.22 4.41 -3.52
C LYS A 216 -34.63 3.09 -2.83
N SER A 217 -33.93 1.99 -3.11
CA SER A 217 -34.27 0.64 -2.61
C SER A 217 -33.79 0.37 -1.18
N PHE A 218 -32.63 0.91 -0.80
CA PHE A 218 -32.04 0.72 0.53
C PHE A 218 -32.60 1.65 1.60
N LYS A 219 -33.12 2.84 1.21
CA LYS A 219 -33.78 3.82 2.09
C LYS A 219 -34.66 3.19 3.18
N GLY A 220 -35.54 2.26 2.82
CA GLY A 220 -36.45 1.62 3.79
C GLY A 220 -35.72 0.85 4.90
N ALA A 221 -34.63 0.15 4.57
CA ALA A 221 -33.82 -0.58 5.55
C ALA A 221 -33.00 0.37 6.44
N ALA A 222 -32.34 1.35 5.81
CA ALA A 222 -31.58 2.39 6.52
C ALA A 222 -32.45 3.12 7.55
N GLN A 223 -33.64 3.59 7.15
CA GLN A 223 -34.56 4.27 8.05
C GLN A 223 -35.02 3.40 9.23
N VAL A 224 -35.18 2.08 9.06
CA VAL A 224 -35.58 1.18 10.16
C VAL A 224 -34.44 0.94 11.14
N LEU A 225 -33.19 0.83 10.65
CA LEU A 225 -31.99 0.65 11.47
C LEU A 225 -31.65 1.93 12.25
N GLU A 226 -31.60 3.08 11.58
CA GLU A 226 -31.29 4.39 12.18
C GLU A 226 -32.33 4.80 13.24
N LYS A 227 -33.64 4.69 12.94
CA LYS A 227 -34.72 5.08 13.88
C LYS A 227 -34.76 4.23 15.15
N LYS A 228 -34.15 3.03 15.13
CA LYS A 228 -34.02 2.14 16.29
C LYS A 228 -32.66 2.23 16.98
N GLY A 229 -31.72 3.03 16.46
CA GLY A 229 -30.39 3.22 17.03
C GLY A 229 -29.38 2.09 16.76
N TYR A 230 -29.74 1.09 15.96
CA TYR A 230 -28.85 -0.05 15.63
C TYR A 230 -27.67 0.35 14.73
N THR A 231 -27.77 1.46 14.02
CA THR A 231 -26.71 1.94 13.12
C THR A 231 -26.48 3.44 13.26
N GLN A 232 -25.25 3.86 12.95
CA GLN A 232 -24.87 5.26 12.84
C GLN A 232 -24.43 5.57 11.40
N PHE A 233 -25.38 5.96 10.57
CA PHE A 233 -25.15 6.33 9.18
C PHE A 233 -24.51 7.72 9.02
N THR A 234 -23.59 7.89 8.07
CA THR A 234 -23.10 9.20 7.59
C THR A 234 -22.91 9.22 6.05
N PRO A 235 -23.57 10.11 5.29
CA PRO A 235 -23.30 10.30 3.87
C PRO A 235 -22.06 11.18 3.67
N HIS A 236 -21.26 10.86 2.67
CA HIS A 236 -20.05 11.60 2.30
C HIS A 236 -19.96 11.83 0.79
N TYR A 237 -19.31 12.93 0.39
CA TYR A 237 -19.23 13.35 -1.00
C TYR A 237 -17.79 13.71 -1.36
N ILE A 238 -17.26 13.08 -2.42
CA ILE A 238 -15.89 13.32 -2.86
C ILE A 238 -15.76 14.78 -3.37
N THR A 239 -14.65 15.45 -3.04
CA THR A 239 -14.30 16.73 -3.65
C THR A 239 -12.82 16.74 -4.02
N TRP A 240 -12.56 16.89 -5.31
CA TRP A 240 -11.21 17.11 -5.82
C TRP A 240 -10.78 18.55 -5.56
N TYR A 241 -9.53 18.88 -5.88
CA TYR A 241 -9.07 20.27 -5.91
C TYR A 241 -8.36 20.57 -7.23
N CYS A 242 -8.36 21.84 -7.59
CA CYS A 242 -7.66 22.37 -8.75
C CYS A 242 -6.31 22.94 -8.28
N PRO A 243 -5.16 22.47 -8.80
CA PRO A 243 -3.85 22.96 -8.36
C PRO A 243 -3.68 24.46 -8.60
N ASP A 244 -2.94 25.15 -7.72
CA ASP A 244 -2.73 26.61 -7.73
C ASP A 244 -2.38 27.19 -9.11
N SER A 245 -1.60 26.47 -9.92
CA SER A 245 -1.20 26.83 -11.28
C SER A 245 -2.36 26.93 -12.29
N PHE A 246 -3.52 26.35 -11.99
CA PHE A 246 -4.68 26.25 -12.88
C PHE A 246 -5.91 27.02 -12.37
N ILE A 247 -5.88 27.63 -11.18
CA ILE A 247 -7.01 28.36 -10.56
C ILE A 247 -7.64 29.41 -11.51
N LEU A 248 -6.82 30.05 -12.35
CA LEU A 248 -7.30 31.07 -13.28
C LEU A 248 -7.85 30.53 -14.61
N SER A 249 -7.67 29.24 -14.92
CA SER A 249 -8.12 28.60 -16.17
C SER A 249 -9.65 28.53 -16.30
N LYS A 250 -10.17 28.42 -17.54
CA LYS A 250 -11.62 28.26 -17.75
C LYS A 250 -12.12 26.96 -17.11
N GLN A 251 -11.37 25.88 -17.27
CA GLN A 251 -11.69 24.54 -16.75
C GLN A 251 -11.82 24.54 -15.22
N CYS A 252 -10.87 25.15 -14.51
CA CYS A 252 -10.97 25.25 -13.05
C CYS A 252 -12.16 26.13 -12.60
N LYS A 253 -12.45 27.21 -13.34
CA LYS A 253 -13.56 28.12 -13.04
C LYS A 253 -14.94 27.57 -13.37
N SER A 254 -15.07 26.60 -14.27
CA SER A 254 -16.31 25.83 -14.41
C SER A 254 -16.39 24.72 -13.36
N GLN A 255 -15.32 23.97 -13.14
CA GLN A 255 -15.42 22.71 -12.37
C GLN A 255 -15.31 22.84 -10.85
N CYS A 256 -15.01 24.04 -10.33
CA CYS A 256 -14.68 24.26 -8.93
C CYS A 256 -15.36 25.48 -8.28
N ILE A 257 -15.57 25.39 -6.97
CA ILE A 257 -15.95 26.51 -6.10
C ILE A 257 -14.83 26.88 -5.12
N ASN A 258 -15.05 27.93 -4.31
CA ASN A 258 -14.12 28.52 -3.35
C ASN A 258 -12.70 28.65 -3.92
N HIS A 259 -12.59 29.27 -5.11
CA HIS A 259 -11.34 29.53 -5.83
C HIS A 259 -10.48 28.26 -6.06
N GLY A 260 -11.09 27.17 -6.52
CA GLY A 260 -10.39 25.94 -6.89
C GLY A 260 -10.17 24.93 -5.77
N ARG A 261 -10.58 25.23 -4.53
CA ARG A 261 -10.36 24.36 -3.36
C ARG A 261 -11.22 23.09 -3.38
N TYR A 262 -12.40 23.14 -4.00
CA TYR A 262 -13.35 22.03 -4.08
C TYR A 262 -13.92 21.94 -5.50
N CYS A 263 -13.75 20.78 -6.14
CA CYS A 263 -14.11 20.53 -7.53
C CYS A 263 -14.82 19.18 -7.68
N ALA A 264 -15.64 19.06 -8.72
CA ALA A 264 -16.16 17.79 -9.21
C ALA A 264 -15.79 17.61 -10.70
N PRO A 265 -15.83 16.38 -11.24
CA PRO A 265 -15.79 16.17 -12.68
C PRO A 265 -17.04 16.76 -13.37
N ASP A 266 -16.92 17.01 -14.66
CA ASP A 266 -17.98 17.53 -15.50
C ASP A 266 -19.08 16.46 -15.66
N PRO A 267 -20.39 16.78 -15.49
CA PRO A 267 -21.41 15.76 -15.31
C PRO A 267 -21.60 14.92 -16.58
N GLU A 268 -21.68 15.59 -17.73
CA GLU A 268 -21.82 15.03 -19.07
C GLU A 268 -20.47 14.83 -19.81
N GLN A 269 -19.33 15.09 -19.15
CA GLN A 269 -17.97 15.08 -19.73
C GLN A 269 -17.76 16.03 -20.93
N ASP A 270 -18.57 17.10 -21.04
CA ASP A 270 -18.56 18.07 -22.14
C ASP A 270 -18.78 19.50 -21.62
N PHE A 271 -17.66 20.19 -21.36
CA PHE A 271 -17.55 21.61 -20.95
C PHE A 271 -18.20 22.66 -21.90
N SER A 272 -19.02 22.24 -22.87
CA SER A 272 -19.83 23.08 -23.76
C SER A 272 -21.34 22.89 -23.60
N LYS A 273 -21.80 21.94 -22.79
CA LYS A 273 -23.22 21.62 -22.55
C LYS A 273 -23.48 21.43 -21.05
N GLY A 274 -24.72 21.08 -20.71
CA GLY A 274 -25.04 20.53 -19.39
C GLY A 274 -24.98 21.51 -18.23
N TYR A 275 -24.54 20.99 -17.08
CA TYR A 275 -24.18 21.73 -15.89
C TYR A 275 -22.66 21.74 -15.71
N ASP A 276 -22.11 22.73 -15.02
CA ASP A 276 -20.68 22.76 -14.72
C ASP A 276 -20.39 21.92 -13.45
N GLY A 277 -19.18 21.34 -13.32
CA GLY A 277 -18.80 20.57 -12.12
C GLY A 277 -18.92 21.36 -10.80
N LYS A 278 -18.78 22.70 -10.80
CA LYS A 278 -19.07 23.55 -9.63
C LYS A 278 -20.50 23.36 -9.11
N ASP A 279 -21.48 23.14 -10.00
CA ASP A 279 -22.90 23.06 -9.66
C ASP A 279 -23.16 21.74 -8.90
N VAL A 280 -22.45 20.67 -9.30
CA VAL A 280 -22.39 19.40 -8.58
C VAL A 280 -21.76 19.56 -7.19
N VAL A 281 -20.67 20.34 -7.04
CA VAL A 281 -20.09 20.62 -5.72
C VAL A 281 -21.07 21.40 -4.83
N VAL A 282 -21.80 22.36 -5.39
CA VAL A 282 -22.84 23.14 -4.66
C VAL A 282 -24.00 22.25 -4.23
N GLN A 283 -24.46 21.31 -5.06
CA GLN A 283 -25.49 20.36 -4.65
C GLN A 283 -24.95 19.36 -3.62
N ASN A 284 -23.74 18.79 -3.80
CA ASN A 284 -23.07 17.93 -2.80
C ASN A 284 -23.02 18.60 -1.42
N LEU A 285 -22.54 19.86 -1.37
CA LEU A 285 -22.52 20.68 -0.16
C LEU A 285 -23.91 20.84 0.46
N ARG A 286 -24.94 21.11 -0.36
CA ARG A 286 -26.34 21.17 0.10
C ARG A 286 -26.81 19.83 0.68
N GLN A 287 -26.48 18.69 0.08
CA GLN A 287 -26.89 17.37 0.57
C GLN A 287 -26.22 17.03 1.91
N VAL A 288 -24.93 17.33 2.09
CA VAL A 288 -24.24 17.20 3.40
C VAL A 288 -24.86 18.11 4.45
N CYS A 289 -25.17 19.36 4.10
CA CYS A 289 -25.82 20.30 5.01
C CYS A 289 -27.24 19.89 5.41
N VAL A 290 -28.02 19.28 4.49
CA VAL A 290 -29.31 18.66 4.82
C VAL A 290 -29.13 17.55 5.85
N TYR A 291 -28.19 16.62 5.65
CA TYR A 291 -27.91 15.56 6.64
C TYR A 291 -27.48 16.15 7.98
N LYS A 292 -26.59 17.14 7.98
CA LYS A 292 -26.08 17.77 9.21
C LYS A 292 -27.20 18.42 10.03
N VAL A 293 -28.04 19.25 9.41
CA VAL A 293 -29.19 19.89 10.08
C VAL A 293 -30.20 18.84 10.55
N ALA A 294 -30.48 17.81 9.75
CA ALA A 294 -31.35 16.71 10.15
C ALA A 294 -30.79 15.91 11.35
N LYS A 295 -29.47 15.71 11.41
CA LYS A 295 -28.76 15.06 12.53
C LYS A 295 -28.77 15.92 13.80
N GLU A 296 -28.58 17.23 13.69
CA GLU A 296 -28.69 18.19 14.79
C GLU A 296 -30.11 18.21 15.40
N HIS A 297 -31.14 17.92 14.60
CA HIS A 297 -32.52 17.70 15.05
C HIS A 297 -32.87 16.24 15.42
N GLY A 298 -31.89 15.34 15.51
CA GLY A 298 -32.09 13.94 15.92
C GLY A 298 -32.83 13.06 14.90
N LYS A 299 -32.84 13.43 13.62
CA LYS A 299 -33.53 12.74 12.52
C LYS A 299 -32.62 12.53 11.28
N PRO A 300 -31.40 12.00 11.42
CA PRO A 300 -30.43 11.88 10.31
C PRO A 300 -31.00 11.18 9.06
N TRP A 301 -31.88 10.20 9.27
CA TRP A 301 -32.55 9.42 8.25
C TRP A 301 -33.39 10.24 7.23
N LEU A 302 -33.70 11.51 7.53
CA LEU A 302 -34.35 12.43 6.59
C LEU A 302 -33.45 12.78 5.39
N TRP A 303 -32.14 12.56 5.48
CA TRP A 303 -31.27 12.64 4.30
C TRP A 303 -31.73 11.67 3.20
N TRP A 304 -32.10 10.43 3.53
CA TRP A 304 -32.63 9.47 2.55
C TRP A 304 -33.93 9.96 1.90
N ASP A 305 -34.77 10.69 2.64
CA ASP A 305 -35.95 11.34 2.06
C ASP A 305 -35.58 12.47 1.10
N TYR A 306 -34.62 13.32 1.49
CA TYR A 306 -34.15 14.40 0.63
C TYR A 306 -33.50 13.89 -0.67
N VAL A 307 -32.59 12.91 -0.60
CA VAL A 307 -31.87 12.47 -1.81
C VAL A 307 -32.75 11.66 -2.76
N THR A 308 -33.73 10.87 -2.28
CA THR A 308 -34.67 10.22 -3.18
C THR A 308 -35.56 11.21 -3.90
N ASP A 309 -36.04 12.24 -3.19
CA ASP A 309 -36.97 13.21 -3.75
C ASP A 309 -36.26 14.24 -4.63
N PHE A 310 -35.01 14.60 -4.31
CA PHE A 310 -34.15 15.38 -5.19
C PHE A 310 -33.89 14.65 -6.52
N ALA A 311 -33.49 13.38 -6.48
CA ALA A 311 -33.26 12.54 -7.67
C ALA A 311 -34.53 12.11 -8.43
N ILE A 312 -35.70 12.65 -8.05
CA ILE A 312 -36.97 12.49 -8.77
C ILE A 312 -37.49 13.85 -9.26
N ARG A 313 -37.34 14.91 -8.46
CA ARG A 313 -37.92 16.23 -8.75
C ARG A 313 -36.95 17.20 -9.44
N CYS A 314 -35.64 17.01 -9.28
CA CYS A 314 -34.59 17.95 -9.69
C CYS A 314 -33.55 17.41 -10.70
N PRO A 315 -33.90 16.55 -11.69
CA PRO A 315 -32.91 15.93 -12.57
C PRO A 315 -32.23 16.92 -13.53
N MET A 316 -30.99 16.60 -13.93
CA MET A 316 -30.22 17.39 -14.90
C MET A 316 -30.86 17.38 -16.31
N LYS A 317 -31.35 16.23 -16.80
CA LYS A 317 -32.08 16.09 -18.10
C LYS A 317 -33.19 17.13 -18.32
N GLU A 318 -33.92 17.48 -17.25
CA GLU A 318 -35.01 18.46 -17.30
C GLU A 318 -34.58 19.90 -16.95
N LYS A 319 -33.28 20.12 -16.73
CA LYS A 319 -32.67 21.39 -16.27
C LYS A 319 -33.25 21.89 -14.94
N LYS A 320 -33.53 20.96 -14.02
CA LYS A 320 -34.08 21.24 -12.69
C LYS A 320 -33.04 21.14 -11.56
N TYR A 321 -31.76 20.94 -11.90
CA TYR A 321 -30.65 20.78 -10.96
C TYR A 321 -30.22 22.10 -10.28
N THR A 322 -31.18 22.90 -9.83
CA THR A 322 -30.95 24.28 -9.34
C THR A 322 -31.11 24.40 -7.83
N LYS A 323 -30.84 25.58 -7.26
CA LYS A 323 -31.12 25.86 -5.84
C LYS A 323 -32.64 25.82 -5.57
N GLU A 324 -33.44 26.38 -6.45
CA GLU A 324 -34.89 26.58 -6.25
C GLU A 324 -35.62 25.24 -6.15
N CYS A 325 -35.23 24.26 -6.97
CA CYS A 325 -35.77 22.90 -6.88
C CYS A 325 -35.37 22.22 -5.57
N ALA A 326 -34.08 22.27 -5.21
CA ALA A 326 -33.56 21.70 -3.98
C ALA A 326 -34.23 22.30 -2.72
N ASP A 327 -34.39 23.63 -2.69
CA ASP A 327 -35.10 24.37 -1.66
C ASP A 327 -36.59 23.97 -1.57
N GLY A 328 -37.21 23.61 -2.71
CA GLY A 328 -38.55 23.02 -2.76
C GLY A 328 -38.64 21.65 -2.09
N VAL A 329 -37.64 20.77 -2.32
CA VAL A 329 -37.55 19.47 -1.63
C VAL A 329 -37.38 19.68 -0.12
N ILE A 330 -36.41 20.52 0.29
CA ILE A 330 -36.13 20.88 1.70
C ILE A 330 -37.40 21.32 2.44
N LYS A 331 -38.17 22.25 1.83
CA LYS A 331 -39.43 22.75 2.40
C LYS A 331 -40.50 21.66 2.51
N SER A 332 -40.60 20.78 1.52
CA SER A 332 -41.57 19.66 1.56
C SER A 332 -41.27 18.60 2.63
N LEU A 333 -40.03 18.56 3.15
CA LEU A 333 -39.62 17.67 4.25
C LEU A 333 -39.63 18.37 5.63
N GLY A 334 -40.04 19.64 5.70
CA GLY A 334 -40.14 20.39 6.95
C GLY A 334 -38.80 20.73 7.61
N LEU A 335 -37.70 20.74 6.85
CA LEU A 335 -36.37 21.11 7.33
C LEU A 335 -36.17 22.64 7.31
N ASP A 336 -35.38 23.18 8.24
CA ASP A 336 -35.07 24.61 8.24
C ASP A 336 -34.09 24.97 7.10
N HIS A 337 -34.68 25.49 6.03
CA HIS A 337 -34.00 26.09 4.89
C HIS A 337 -32.95 27.12 5.29
N LYS A 338 -33.18 27.94 6.33
CA LYS A 338 -32.22 28.96 6.79
C LYS A 338 -31.00 28.35 7.47
N ALA A 339 -31.17 27.31 8.28
CA ALA A 339 -30.07 26.55 8.85
C ALA A 339 -29.22 25.86 7.76
N ILE A 340 -29.86 25.35 6.70
CA ILE A 340 -29.17 24.72 5.57
C ILE A 340 -28.38 25.76 4.74
N ASP A 341 -28.99 26.89 4.36
CA ASP A 341 -28.28 27.98 3.68
C ASP A 341 -27.11 28.53 4.53
N LYS A 342 -27.29 28.66 5.85
CA LYS A 342 -26.22 29.04 6.79
C LYS A 342 -25.09 27.99 6.87
N CYS A 343 -25.39 26.72 6.68
CA CYS A 343 -24.41 25.63 6.64
C CYS A 343 -23.61 25.62 5.34
N ILE A 344 -24.28 25.83 4.19
CA ILE A 344 -23.65 25.97 2.87
C ILE A 344 -22.71 27.18 2.88
N GLY A 345 -23.21 28.31 3.36
CA GLY A 345 -22.48 29.58 3.40
C GLY A 345 -22.33 30.18 2.00
N ASP A 346 -21.11 30.60 1.69
CA ASP A 346 -20.75 31.31 0.47
C ASP A 346 -19.79 30.42 -0.35
N PRO A 347 -20.23 29.88 -1.51
CA PRO A 347 -19.42 29.01 -2.35
C PRO A 347 -18.40 29.78 -3.19
N ASP A 348 -18.60 31.06 -3.48
CA ASP A 348 -17.71 31.82 -4.36
C ASP A 348 -16.52 32.42 -3.60
N ALA A 349 -16.69 32.71 -2.30
CA ALA A 349 -15.65 33.29 -1.46
C ALA A 349 -14.31 32.53 -1.48
N ASP A 350 -13.21 33.30 -1.49
CA ASP A 350 -11.83 32.81 -1.42
C ASP A 350 -11.43 32.40 0.03
N LYS A 351 -12.10 31.38 0.57
CA LYS A 351 -11.89 30.85 1.93
C LYS A 351 -12.11 29.33 1.98
N GLU A 352 -11.61 28.66 3.02
CA GLU A 352 -11.99 27.26 3.27
C GLU A 352 -13.49 27.17 3.61
N ASN A 353 -14.20 26.23 2.98
CA ASN A 353 -15.54 25.87 3.41
C ASN A 353 -15.42 24.80 4.50
N PRO A 354 -15.96 25.01 5.72
CA PRO A 354 -15.75 24.11 6.85
C PRO A 354 -16.44 22.74 6.67
N VAL A 355 -17.46 22.65 5.80
CA VAL A 355 -18.14 21.40 5.48
C VAL A 355 -17.33 20.61 4.46
N LEU A 356 -17.03 21.19 3.30
CA LEU A 356 -16.25 20.50 2.26
C LEU A 356 -14.81 20.19 2.71
N LYS A 357 -14.24 21.00 3.63
CA LYS A 357 -12.96 20.64 4.23
C LYS A 357 -13.05 19.49 5.25
N ALA A 358 -14.22 19.27 5.87
CA ALA A 358 -14.45 18.06 6.65
C ALA A 358 -14.56 16.83 5.73
N GLU A 359 -15.22 16.94 4.57
CA GLU A 359 -15.28 15.86 3.58
C GLU A 359 -13.89 15.45 3.08
N GLN A 360 -13.04 16.41 2.66
CA GLN A 360 -11.64 16.11 2.28
C GLN A 360 -10.82 15.47 3.42
N ASP A 361 -10.93 16.00 4.64
CA ASP A 361 -10.21 15.47 5.80
C ASP A 361 -10.80 14.11 6.29
N ALA A 362 -11.99 13.73 5.82
CA ALA A 362 -12.63 12.43 6.05
C ALA A 362 -12.38 11.42 4.90
N GLN A 363 -12.07 11.90 3.69
CA GLN A 363 -11.73 11.08 2.52
C GLN A 363 -10.37 10.39 2.72
N ILE A 364 -9.43 11.09 3.36
CA ILE A 364 -8.11 10.56 3.74
C ILE A 364 -8.27 9.52 4.85
N GLY A 365 -7.76 8.31 4.60
CA GLY A 365 -7.88 7.14 5.44
C GLY A 365 -7.06 7.21 6.73
N LYS A 366 -7.55 6.53 7.78
CA LYS A 366 -6.82 6.31 9.02
C LYS A 366 -6.74 4.82 9.32
N GLY A 367 -5.52 4.33 9.53
CA GLY A 367 -5.27 2.91 9.80
C GLY A 367 -5.69 2.00 8.65
N SER A 368 -6.56 1.03 8.95
CA SER A 368 -6.91 -0.10 8.08
C SER A 368 -8.00 0.17 7.03
N ARG A 369 -8.56 1.39 6.96
CA ARG A 369 -9.60 1.79 5.98
C ARG A 369 -9.04 2.08 4.60
N GLY A 370 -7.84 2.68 4.53
CA GLY A 370 -7.33 3.34 3.33
C GLY A 370 -8.13 4.59 2.93
N ASP A 371 -7.60 5.31 1.94
CA ASP A 371 -8.22 6.48 1.33
C ASP A 371 -9.42 6.07 0.44
N VAL A 372 -10.43 6.93 0.34
CA VAL A 372 -11.54 6.73 -0.60
C VAL A 372 -11.24 7.44 -1.92
N THR A 373 -10.98 6.66 -2.97
CA THR A 373 -10.59 7.14 -4.30
C THR A 373 -11.51 6.66 -5.43
N ILE A 374 -12.43 5.74 -5.14
CA ILE A 374 -13.39 5.16 -6.08
C ILE A 374 -14.81 5.51 -5.61
N LEU A 375 -15.67 5.94 -6.53
CA LEU A 375 -17.10 6.14 -6.27
C LEU A 375 -17.96 5.20 -7.12
N PRO A 376 -19.12 4.75 -6.60
CA PRO A 376 -19.52 4.80 -5.18
C PRO A 376 -18.68 3.88 -4.28
N THR A 377 -18.58 4.21 -2.99
CA THR A 377 -17.95 3.34 -1.96
C THR A 377 -18.80 3.35 -0.68
N LEU A 378 -19.07 2.17 -0.12
CA LEU A 378 -19.58 2.04 1.26
C LEU A 378 -18.41 1.78 2.21
N VAL A 379 -18.49 2.29 3.44
CA VAL A 379 -17.62 1.91 4.55
C VAL A 379 -18.48 1.35 5.67
N ILE A 380 -18.10 0.22 6.26
CA ILE A 380 -18.78 -0.42 7.40
C ILE A 380 -17.72 -0.66 8.47
N ASN A 381 -17.94 -0.16 9.70
CA ASN A 381 -17.03 -0.26 10.85
C ASN A 381 -15.54 0.00 10.48
N ASN A 382 -15.30 1.11 9.76
CA ASN A 382 -13.98 1.55 9.26
C ASN A 382 -13.28 0.60 8.26
N ARG A 383 -14.03 -0.24 7.52
CA ARG A 383 -13.56 -0.95 6.31
C ARG A 383 -14.39 -0.57 5.08
N GLN A 384 -13.74 -0.42 3.93
CA GLN A 384 -14.46 -0.26 2.65
C GLN A 384 -15.11 -1.60 2.27
N TYR A 385 -16.40 -1.58 1.93
CA TYR A 385 -17.14 -2.73 1.39
C TYR A 385 -16.81 -2.95 -0.09
N ARG A 386 -16.82 -4.21 -0.54
CA ARG A 386 -16.65 -4.60 -1.94
C ARG A 386 -17.76 -5.55 -2.38
N GLY A 387 -18.33 -5.29 -3.56
CA GLY A 387 -19.43 -6.05 -4.14
C GLY A 387 -20.45 -5.12 -4.81
N LYS A 388 -21.52 -5.68 -5.38
CA LYS A 388 -22.62 -4.90 -5.96
C LYS A 388 -23.28 -4.04 -4.88
N LEU A 389 -23.66 -2.81 -5.25
CA LEU A 389 -24.59 -2.00 -4.47
C LEU A 389 -26.02 -2.51 -4.68
N ASP A 390 -26.36 -3.56 -3.95
CA ASP A 390 -27.68 -4.15 -3.90
C ASP A 390 -28.23 -4.08 -2.46
N LYS A 391 -29.55 -3.91 -2.33
CA LYS A 391 -30.23 -3.79 -1.04
C LYS A 391 -29.94 -4.99 -0.12
N GLY A 392 -30.01 -6.21 -0.63
CA GLY A 392 -29.78 -7.44 0.12
C GLY A 392 -28.29 -7.64 0.43
N ALA A 393 -27.41 -7.45 -0.56
CA ALA A 393 -25.97 -7.59 -0.38
C ALA A 393 -25.42 -6.60 0.68
N VAL A 394 -25.84 -5.33 0.63
CA VAL A 394 -25.41 -4.31 1.59
C VAL A 394 -26.05 -4.50 2.96
N LEU A 395 -27.33 -4.89 3.04
CA LEU A 395 -27.95 -5.23 4.32
C LEU A 395 -27.22 -6.40 4.98
N LYS A 396 -26.87 -7.45 4.21
CA LYS A 396 -26.08 -8.59 4.70
C LYS A 396 -24.69 -8.17 5.21
N ALA A 397 -24.01 -7.27 4.50
CA ALA A 397 -22.73 -6.73 4.96
C ALA A 397 -22.85 -5.87 6.24
N ILE A 398 -23.91 -5.08 6.38
CA ILE A 398 -24.19 -4.32 7.62
C ILE A 398 -24.53 -5.29 8.77
N CYS A 399 -25.29 -6.36 8.51
CA CYS A 399 -25.55 -7.41 9.48
C CYS A 399 -24.28 -8.12 9.95
N ALA A 400 -23.28 -8.31 9.07
CA ALA A 400 -21.96 -8.81 9.44
C ALA A 400 -21.15 -7.86 10.34
N GLY A 401 -21.50 -6.57 10.35
CA GLY A 401 -20.87 -5.57 11.23
C GLY A 401 -21.28 -5.67 12.69
N PHE A 402 -22.38 -6.34 13.03
CA PHE A 402 -22.79 -6.50 14.43
C PHE A 402 -21.96 -7.60 15.13
N ARG A 403 -21.64 -7.36 16.41
CA ARG A 403 -21.13 -8.39 17.31
C ARG A 403 -22.14 -9.54 17.40
N GLU A 404 -21.65 -10.77 17.31
CA GLU A 404 -22.51 -11.95 17.35
C GLU A 404 -23.41 -11.97 18.61
N THR A 405 -24.63 -12.48 18.45
CA THR A 405 -25.71 -12.55 19.45
C THR A 405 -26.41 -11.22 19.80
N THR A 406 -26.05 -10.11 19.13
CA THR A 406 -26.63 -8.77 19.32
C THR A 406 -27.41 -8.25 18.10
N GLU A 407 -27.51 -9.06 17.04
CA GLU A 407 -28.01 -8.64 15.75
C GLU A 407 -29.51 -8.28 15.79
N PRO A 408 -29.95 -7.18 15.15
CA PRO A 408 -31.35 -6.81 15.13
C PRO A 408 -32.15 -7.82 14.29
N ALA A 409 -33.44 -8.02 14.61
CA ALA A 409 -34.28 -9.04 13.95
C ALA A 409 -34.40 -8.92 12.40
N VAL A 410 -34.04 -7.77 11.82
CA VAL A 410 -33.94 -7.59 10.35
C VAL A 410 -32.73 -8.30 9.72
N CYS A 411 -31.77 -8.73 10.54
CA CYS A 411 -30.63 -9.55 10.15
C CYS A 411 -30.88 -11.06 10.32
N LEU A 412 -31.94 -11.44 11.04
CA LEU A 412 -32.30 -12.83 11.33
C LEU A 412 -33.46 -13.34 10.46
N SER A 413 -33.85 -12.59 9.43
CA SER A 413 -34.85 -12.99 8.43
C SER A 413 -34.29 -13.97 7.39
N GLU A 414 -35.14 -14.87 6.90
CA GLU A 414 -34.83 -15.89 5.88
C GLU A 414 -34.21 -15.30 4.58
N ASP A 415 -34.55 -14.05 4.22
CA ASP A 415 -33.96 -13.33 3.08
C ASP A 415 -32.45 -13.02 3.24
N ILE A 416 -31.88 -13.17 4.45
CA ILE A 416 -30.55 -12.70 4.82
C ILE A 416 -29.66 -13.84 5.34
N GLN A 417 -30.21 -14.72 6.19
CA GLN A 417 -29.51 -15.81 6.87
C GLN A 417 -30.41 -17.05 7.05
N THR A 418 -29.81 -18.23 7.22
CA THR A 418 -30.52 -19.51 7.36
C THR A 418 -30.56 -19.94 8.83
N ASN A 419 -31.73 -19.84 9.47
CA ASN A 419 -31.90 -20.15 10.89
C ASN A 419 -31.64 -21.64 11.20
N GLU A 420 -30.44 -21.94 11.71
CA GLU A 420 -29.98 -23.29 12.06
C GLU A 420 -30.74 -23.90 13.26
N CYS A 421 -31.46 -23.09 14.05
CA CYS A 421 -32.25 -23.60 15.18
C CYS A 421 -33.56 -24.28 14.75
N LEU A 422 -34.03 -24.07 13.51
CA LEU A 422 -35.22 -24.76 12.98
C LEU A 422 -34.97 -26.25 12.74
N GLU A 423 -33.76 -26.65 12.31
CA GLU A 423 -33.42 -28.05 12.07
C GLU A 423 -32.78 -28.69 13.31
N ASN A 424 -33.44 -29.71 13.88
CA ASN A 424 -32.93 -30.47 15.03
C ASN A 424 -32.52 -29.61 16.24
N ASN A 425 -33.15 -28.44 16.43
CA ASN A 425 -32.77 -27.45 17.45
C ASN A 425 -31.28 -27.01 17.34
N GLY A 426 -30.72 -27.03 16.13
CA GLY A 426 -29.30 -26.84 15.86
C GLY A 426 -28.35 -27.89 16.45
N GLY A 427 -28.86 -28.89 17.19
CA GLY A 427 -28.05 -29.70 18.09
C GLY A 427 -27.65 -29.00 19.41
N CYS A 428 -28.35 -27.93 19.80
CA CYS A 428 -28.28 -27.38 21.16
C CYS A 428 -29.26 -28.10 22.11
N TRP A 429 -29.07 -27.92 23.42
CA TRP A 429 -29.94 -28.49 24.46
C TRP A 429 -31.39 -27.97 24.37
N GLN A 430 -32.35 -28.84 24.69
CA GLN A 430 -33.78 -28.51 24.72
C GLN A 430 -34.52 -29.31 25.80
N ASP A 431 -35.23 -28.61 26.70
CA ASP A 431 -36.29 -29.21 27.52
C ASP A 431 -37.59 -29.24 26.71
N LYS A 432 -37.94 -30.44 26.23
CA LYS A 432 -39.16 -30.70 25.44
C LYS A 432 -40.45 -30.70 26.28
N ALA A 433 -40.38 -30.79 27.61
CA ALA A 433 -41.53 -30.71 28.50
C ALA A 433 -41.88 -29.26 28.87
N ALA A 434 -40.85 -28.41 29.05
CA ALA A 434 -41.02 -26.97 29.28
C ALA A 434 -41.08 -26.12 27.99
N ASN A 435 -40.74 -26.71 26.84
CA ASN A 435 -40.48 -26.04 25.56
C ASN A 435 -39.43 -24.91 25.69
N ILE A 436 -38.33 -25.21 26.37
CA ILE A 436 -37.19 -24.29 26.57
C ILE A 436 -36.03 -24.80 25.72
N SER A 437 -35.38 -23.92 24.97
CA SER A 437 -34.21 -24.23 24.14
C SER A 437 -33.01 -23.35 24.49
N ALA A 438 -31.82 -23.92 24.40
CA ALA A 438 -30.56 -23.19 24.43
C ALA A 438 -30.08 -22.76 23.03
N CYS A 439 -30.81 -23.08 21.96
CA CYS A 439 -30.45 -22.63 20.61
C CYS A 439 -30.82 -21.15 20.42
N LYS A 440 -29.79 -20.30 20.31
CA LYS A 440 -29.92 -18.89 19.94
C LYS A 440 -29.42 -18.71 18.50
N ASP A 441 -30.35 -18.42 17.61
CA ASP A 441 -30.11 -18.02 16.22
C ASP A 441 -29.22 -16.77 16.16
N THR A 442 -28.23 -16.75 15.26
CA THR A 442 -27.32 -15.61 15.02
C THR A 442 -27.17 -15.35 13.53
N PHE A 443 -26.71 -14.16 13.14
CA PHE A 443 -26.49 -13.85 11.73
C PHE A 443 -25.37 -14.72 11.09
N ARG A 444 -24.51 -15.31 11.93
CA ARG A 444 -23.40 -16.20 11.54
C ARG A 444 -23.75 -17.70 11.64
N GLY A 445 -24.99 -18.05 11.94
CA GLY A 445 -25.47 -19.42 12.17
C GLY A 445 -26.20 -19.51 13.50
N ARG A 446 -25.57 -20.10 14.53
CA ARG A 446 -26.17 -20.22 15.87
C ARG A 446 -25.17 -20.37 17.01
N VAL A 447 -25.57 -19.92 18.19
CA VAL A 447 -24.89 -20.16 19.47
C VAL A 447 -25.78 -21.02 20.37
N CYS A 448 -25.17 -21.97 21.08
CA CYS A 448 -25.85 -22.67 22.16
C CYS A 448 -25.58 -21.94 23.49
N GLU A 449 -26.57 -21.25 24.05
CA GLU A 449 -26.49 -20.50 25.30
C GLU A 449 -27.66 -20.87 26.22
N CYS A 450 -27.39 -21.22 27.47
CA CYS A 450 -28.45 -21.56 28.43
C CYS A 450 -29.35 -20.33 28.71
N PRO A 451 -30.68 -20.41 28.48
CA PRO A 451 -31.53 -19.24 28.38
C PRO A 451 -31.89 -18.63 29.75
N VAL A 452 -32.47 -17.42 29.72
CA VAL A 452 -33.15 -16.81 30.87
C VAL A 452 -34.65 -16.82 30.62
N VAL A 453 -35.40 -17.64 31.36
CA VAL A 453 -36.84 -17.84 31.17
C VAL A 453 -37.58 -17.33 32.40
N LYS A 454 -38.48 -16.35 32.22
CA LYS A 454 -39.24 -15.70 33.31
C LYS A 454 -38.35 -15.12 34.43
N GLY A 455 -37.10 -14.76 34.13
CA GLY A 455 -36.12 -14.28 35.11
C GLY A 455 -35.31 -15.40 35.79
N VAL A 456 -35.65 -16.67 35.57
CA VAL A 456 -34.83 -17.82 36.00
C VAL A 456 -33.67 -17.99 35.01
N LYS A 457 -32.43 -17.90 35.49
CA LYS A 457 -31.25 -18.12 34.66
C LYS A 457 -30.89 -19.60 34.63
N PHE A 458 -30.73 -20.16 33.43
CA PHE A 458 -30.12 -21.47 33.27
C PHE A 458 -28.58 -21.36 33.18
N VAL A 459 -27.88 -22.39 33.64
CA VAL A 459 -26.41 -22.49 33.65
C VAL A 459 -26.02 -23.88 33.12
N GLY A 460 -24.93 -23.97 32.35
CA GLY A 460 -24.51 -25.24 31.73
C GLY A 460 -23.63 -25.00 30.50
N ASP A 461 -23.53 -26.01 29.62
CA ASP A 461 -22.73 -25.94 28.39
C ASP A 461 -23.54 -25.44 27.17
N GLY A 462 -24.87 -25.44 27.25
CA GLY A 462 -25.77 -25.09 26.14
C GLY A 462 -25.99 -26.21 25.11
N TYR A 463 -25.07 -27.17 24.99
CA TYR A 463 -25.13 -28.26 24.00
C TYR A 463 -25.80 -29.52 24.55
N THR A 464 -25.40 -29.96 25.74
CA THR A 464 -25.83 -31.22 26.36
C THR A 464 -26.55 -31.01 27.70
N HIS A 465 -26.32 -29.88 28.36
CA HIS A 465 -26.80 -29.60 29.71
C HIS A 465 -27.06 -28.11 29.94
N CYS A 466 -28.26 -27.80 30.44
CA CYS A 466 -28.59 -26.55 31.10
C CYS A 466 -29.48 -26.84 32.33
N GLU A 467 -29.12 -26.33 33.50
CA GLU A 467 -29.91 -26.45 34.73
C GLU A 467 -30.40 -25.08 35.23
N ALA A 468 -31.60 -25.05 35.84
CA ALA A 468 -32.18 -23.83 36.38
C ALA A 468 -31.51 -23.43 37.71
N SER A 469 -31.00 -22.20 37.77
CA SER A 469 -30.20 -21.68 38.89
C SER A 469 -30.80 -20.40 39.50
N GLY A 470 -30.44 -20.11 40.75
CA GLY A 470 -30.96 -19.00 41.53
C GLY A 470 -32.36 -19.24 42.12
N SER A 471 -32.88 -18.23 42.83
CA SER A 471 -34.10 -18.34 43.64
C SER A 471 -35.38 -18.73 42.88
N GLY A 472 -35.45 -18.43 41.57
CA GLY A 472 -36.59 -18.79 40.73
C GLY A 472 -36.59 -20.25 40.24
N ARG A 473 -35.53 -21.05 40.49
CA ARG A 473 -35.39 -22.40 39.90
C ARG A 473 -36.56 -23.35 40.18
N CYS A 474 -37.25 -23.18 41.31
CA CYS A 474 -38.38 -24.02 41.70
C CYS A 474 -39.69 -23.69 40.96
N GLU A 475 -39.77 -22.54 40.25
CA GLU A 475 -40.93 -22.18 39.43
C GLU A 475 -40.98 -22.95 38.10
N ILE A 476 -39.82 -23.37 37.58
CA ILE A 476 -39.71 -24.15 36.34
C ILE A 476 -39.50 -25.62 36.69
N ASN A 477 -40.48 -26.47 36.36
CA ASN A 477 -40.46 -27.92 36.55
C ASN A 477 -39.97 -28.37 37.96
N ASN A 478 -40.31 -27.59 39.00
CA ASN A 478 -39.88 -27.80 40.39
C ASN A 478 -38.35 -27.97 40.56
N GLY A 479 -37.54 -27.31 39.72
CA GLY A 479 -36.08 -27.43 39.71
C GLY A 479 -35.55 -28.85 39.44
N GLY A 480 -36.37 -29.73 38.83
CA GLY A 480 -36.06 -31.16 38.66
C GLY A 480 -36.18 -31.99 39.93
N CYS A 481 -36.62 -31.41 41.05
CA CYS A 481 -36.69 -32.06 42.35
C CYS A 481 -38.05 -32.76 42.57
N TRP A 482 -38.07 -33.77 43.45
CA TRP A 482 -39.26 -34.51 43.86
C TRP A 482 -40.37 -33.60 44.39
N LYS A 483 -41.63 -33.94 44.08
CA LYS A 483 -42.84 -33.22 44.51
C LYS A 483 -44.02 -34.19 44.61
N GLU A 484 -44.71 -34.20 45.74
CA GLU A 484 -45.87 -35.08 45.96
C GLU A 484 -46.95 -34.40 46.82
N THR A 485 -48.23 -34.64 46.52
CA THR A 485 -49.36 -34.09 47.28
C THR A 485 -49.98 -35.17 48.15
N ARG A 486 -49.73 -35.12 49.47
CA ARG A 486 -50.31 -36.04 50.46
C ARG A 486 -51.33 -35.31 51.34
N HIS A 487 -52.51 -35.90 51.51
CA HIS A 487 -53.59 -35.37 52.36
C HIS A 487 -53.92 -33.88 52.13
N GLY A 488 -53.93 -33.44 50.87
CA GLY A 488 -54.23 -32.06 50.48
C GLY A 488 -53.09 -31.05 50.70
N ARG A 489 -51.91 -31.48 51.13
CA ARG A 489 -50.70 -30.65 51.22
C ARG A 489 -49.65 -31.10 50.19
N THR A 490 -49.14 -30.15 49.42
CA THR A 490 -48.11 -30.38 48.42
C THR A 490 -46.73 -30.20 49.05
N TYR A 491 -45.95 -31.27 49.10
CA TYR A 491 -44.56 -31.27 49.56
C TYR A 491 -43.65 -31.19 48.34
N SER A 492 -42.54 -30.44 48.46
CA SER A 492 -41.52 -30.30 47.43
C SER A 492 -40.14 -30.41 48.05
N ALA A 493 -39.22 -31.05 47.33
CA ALA A 493 -37.80 -31.12 47.66
C ALA A 493 -36.96 -30.02 46.98
N CYS A 494 -37.58 -29.04 46.32
CA CYS A 494 -36.84 -27.96 45.66
C CYS A 494 -36.47 -26.84 46.65
N THR A 495 -35.19 -26.49 46.71
CA THR A 495 -34.66 -25.32 47.43
C THR A 495 -33.86 -24.42 46.47
N ASN A 496 -33.34 -23.29 46.95
CA ASN A 496 -32.47 -22.43 46.15
C ASN A 496 -31.15 -23.12 45.77
N ASP A 497 -30.66 -24.02 46.63
CA ASP A 497 -29.30 -24.59 46.56
C ASP A 497 -29.27 -26.03 46.02
N GLY A 498 -30.41 -26.57 45.57
CA GLY A 498 -30.49 -27.91 44.97
C GLY A 498 -31.77 -28.67 45.28
N CYS A 499 -31.68 -30.00 45.30
CA CYS A 499 -32.78 -30.88 45.68
C CYS A 499 -32.51 -31.48 47.06
N LYS A 500 -33.41 -31.25 48.02
CA LYS A 500 -33.30 -31.70 49.41
C LYS A 500 -34.71 -31.98 49.95
N CYS A 501 -34.95 -33.20 50.44
CA CYS A 501 -36.24 -33.57 51.00
C CYS A 501 -36.67 -32.62 52.14
N PRO A 502 -37.97 -32.24 52.22
CA PRO A 502 -38.48 -31.40 53.30
C PRO A 502 -38.52 -32.16 54.63
N ASP A 503 -38.59 -31.42 55.74
CA ASP A 503 -38.56 -31.99 57.08
C ASP A 503 -39.63 -33.08 57.29
N GLY A 504 -39.22 -34.17 57.93
CA GLY A 504 -40.00 -35.39 58.07
C GLY A 504 -39.84 -36.41 56.93
N PHE A 505 -39.12 -36.07 55.85
CA PHE A 505 -38.84 -37.00 54.73
C PHE A 505 -37.33 -37.29 54.56
N LYS A 506 -36.99 -38.50 54.12
CA LYS A 506 -35.61 -38.90 53.74
C LYS A 506 -35.57 -39.44 52.30
N GLY A 507 -34.47 -39.18 51.60
CA GLY A 507 -34.25 -39.67 50.24
C GLY A 507 -33.22 -38.83 49.48
N ASP A 508 -33.19 -38.95 48.16
CA ASP A 508 -32.25 -38.25 47.28
C ASP A 508 -32.71 -36.82 46.90
N GLY A 509 -33.99 -36.48 47.16
CA GLY A 509 -34.58 -35.19 46.79
C GLY A 509 -34.94 -35.04 45.30
N VAL A 510 -34.47 -35.93 44.43
CA VAL A 510 -34.67 -35.88 42.97
C VAL A 510 -35.75 -36.85 42.54
N HIS A 511 -35.62 -38.13 42.92
CA HIS A 511 -36.52 -39.20 42.53
C HIS A 511 -37.38 -39.69 43.70
N LYS A 512 -36.91 -39.59 44.95
CA LYS A 512 -37.62 -40.12 46.12
C LYS A 512 -37.42 -39.26 47.37
N CYS A 513 -38.53 -39.02 48.07
CA CYS A 513 -38.54 -38.60 49.47
C CYS A 513 -39.61 -39.45 50.21
N GLU A 514 -39.18 -40.23 51.20
CA GLU A 514 -40.04 -41.11 52.01
C GLU A 514 -40.28 -40.50 53.39
N GLY A 515 -41.55 -40.35 53.75
CA GLY A 515 -41.95 -39.78 55.04
C GLY A 515 -41.69 -40.74 56.20
N LEU A 516 -41.04 -40.24 57.25
CA LEU A 516 -40.74 -40.98 58.47
C LEU A 516 -41.79 -40.72 59.55
N VAL A 517 -42.28 -41.78 60.18
CA VAL A 517 -43.12 -41.69 61.38
C VAL A 517 -42.23 -41.76 62.62
N HIS A 518 -42.41 -40.79 63.51
CA HIS A 518 -41.84 -40.60 64.86
C HIS A 518 -41.96 -41.84 65.78
N TYR A 519 -41.26 -41.99 66.94
CA TYR A 519 -40.35 -41.13 67.75
C TYR A 519 -39.56 -42.03 68.74
N HIS A 520 -38.35 -41.62 69.20
CA HIS A 520 -37.92 -41.86 70.60
C HIS A 520 -36.77 -40.94 71.08
N TRP A 521 -36.78 -40.63 72.39
CA TRP A 521 -35.77 -39.93 73.22
C TRP A 521 -34.98 -41.06 74.02
N PRO A 522 -33.99 -40.81 74.92
CA PRO A 522 -33.53 -39.52 75.43
C PRO A 522 -32.02 -39.29 75.72
N ARG A 523 -31.70 -38.03 76.12
CA ARG A 523 -30.49 -37.51 76.81
C ARG A 523 -29.23 -37.29 75.96
N ASP A 524 -28.46 -36.20 76.10
CA ASP A 524 -28.54 -34.94 76.89
C ASP A 524 -27.55 -33.90 76.25
N LEU A 525 -27.38 -32.61 76.60
CA LEU A 525 -27.80 -31.80 77.75
C LEU A 525 -28.14 -30.31 77.34
N LEU A 526 -27.51 -29.30 77.97
CA LEU A 526 -27.61 -27.83 77.75
C LEU A 526 -26.19 -27.27 77.38
N VAL A 527 -25.91 -26.01 76.98
CA VAL A 527 -26.58 -24.67 77.11
C VAL A 527 -26.37 -23.80 75.84
N HIS A 528 -27.19 -22.76 75.69
CA HIS A 528 -27.26 -21.78 74.60
C HIS A 528 -26.21 -20.63 74.57
N LEU A 529 -26.00 -20.04 73.36
CA LEU A 529 -25.82 -18.58 73.06
C LEU A 529 -24.50 -17.87 73.51
N VAL A 530 -24.04 -16.71 72.98
CA VAL A 530 -24.54 -15.74 71.95
C VAL A 530 -23.38 -14.93 71.26
N THR A 531 -23.61 -14.44 70.02
CA THR A 531 -22.98 -13.32 69.24
C THR A 531 -21.46 -12.97 69.25
N CYS A 532 -21.03 -12.35 68.14
CA CYS A 532 -19.75 -11.63 67.99
C CYS A 532 -19.65 -10.33 68.82
N ALA A 533 -18.48 -10.02 69.39
CA ALA A 533 -17.84 -8.69 69.41
C ALA A 533 -16.43 -8.69 70.09
N ASP A 534 -15.59 -7.74 69.69
CA ASP A 534 -14.58 -7.01 70.49
C ASP A 534 -13.36 -7.67 71.20
N VAL A 535 -12.19 -7.60 70.52
CA VAL A 535 -11.06 -6.66 70.82
C VAL A 535 -10.10 -6.89 72.04
N LYS A 536 -8.76 -6.80 71.78
CA LYS A 536 -7.56 -6.69 72.70
C LYS A 536 -7.07 -7.98 73.42
N TYR A 537 -5.79 -8.18 73.79
CA TYR A 537 -4.46 -7.55 73.48
C TYR A 537 -3.30 -8.47 74.00
N PHE A 538 -2.04 -8.22 73.56
CA PHE A 538 -0.75 -8.65 74.19
C PHE A 538 -0.49 -10.20 74.27
N VAL A 539 0.73 -10.77 74.46
CA VAL A 539 2.10 -10.35 74.85
C VAL A 539 3.17 -11.03 73.91
N THR A 540 4.45 -10.59 74.01
CA THR A 540 5.74 -11.05 73.40
C THR A 540 5.99 -12.58 73.38
N ASP A 541 6.68 -13.18 72.37
CA ASP A 541 8.17 -13.36 72.21
C ASP A 541 8.78 -14.30 73.31
N ILE A 542 9.72 -15.24 73.10
CA ILE A 542 10.86 -15.37 72.14
C ILE A 542 11.46 -16.83 72.15
N ASP A 543 12.51 -17.13 71.35
CA ASP A 543 13.48 -18.28 71.42
C ASP A 543 13.05 -19.75 71.09
N GLU A 544 13.89 -20.70 70.61
CA GLU A 544 15.28 -20.68 70.06
C GLU A 544 15.57 -21.85 69.07
N CYS A 545 16.57 -21.70 68.17
CA CYS A 545 17.63 -22.65 67.66
C CYS A 545 17.49 -24.21 67.59
N LYS A 546 18.28 -25.01 66.83
CA LYS A 546 19.48 -24.94 65.94
C LYS A 546 19.37 -26.12 64.91
N GLU A 547 20.14 -26.32 63.82
CA GLU A 547 21.59 -26.27 63.50
C GLU A 547 21.82 -25.79 62.02
N ARG A 548 22.75 -24.88 61.69
CA ARG A 548 24.21 -25.04 61.35
C ARG A 548 24.52 -25.89 60.10
N THR A 549 25.46 -25.58 59.19
CA THR A 549 26.42 -24.45 58.91
C THR A 549 26.99 -24.66 57.48
N ALA A 550 27.59 -23.75 56.69
CA ALA A 550 27.89 -22.29 56.71
C ALA A 550 27.94 -21.81 55.20
N CYS A 551 28.60 -20.76 54.67
CA CYS A 551 29.53 -19.70 55.11
C CYS A 551 29.36 -18.47 54.15
N GLN A 552 29.48 -17.21 54.60
CA GLN A 552 30.63 -16.27 54.46
C GLN A 552 31.18 -16.02 53.04
N CYS A 553 31.43 -14.78 52.56
CA CYS A 553 31.25 -13.39 53.06
C CYS A 553 31.49 -12.39 51.85
N LYS A 554 31.55 -11.04 51.88
CA LYS A 554 31.58 -9.95 52.90
C LYS A 554 31.20 -8.58 52.24
N GLU A 555 30.76 -7.59 53.04
CA GLU A 555 31.01 -6.11 52.94
C GLU A 555 30.77 -5.28 51.63
N CYS A 556 30.34 -3.99 51.63
CA CYS A 556 29.82 -3.11 52.72
C CYS A 556 29.05 -1.86 52.21
N LYS A 557 28.00 -1.47 52.98
CA LYS A 557 27.43 -0.12 53.28
C LYS A 557 27.10 0.94 52.20
N ASN A 558 25.83 1.34 52.30
CA ASN A 558 25.11 2.54 51.85
C ASN A 558 25.82 3.90 52.01
N ALA A 559 25.46 4.85 51.14
CA ALA A 559 25.02 6.21 51.50
C ALA A 559 24.11 6.78 50.40
N ALA A 560 23.23 7.74 50.72
CA ALA A 560 22.30 8.36 49.76
C ALA A 560 22.45 9.90 49.79
N THR A 561 22.10 10.56 48.68
CA THR A 561 21.98 12.02 48.57
C THR A 561 20.81 12.39 47.63
N GLU A 562 20.05 13.42 48.01
CA GLU A 562 18.93 13.95 47.23
C GLU A 562 19.38 14.98 46.18
N VAL A 563 18.58 15.14 45.12
CA VAL A 563 18.65 16.31 44.20
C VAL A 563 17.22 16.74 43.84
N GLY A 564 16.93 18.04 43.97
CA GLY A 564 15.56 18.57 43.98
C GLY A 564 14.81 18.60 42.63
N TRP A 565 13.48 18.53 42.69
CA TRP A 565 12.58 18.31 41.55
C TRP A 565 12.15 19.54 40.74
N ASN A 566 12.51 20.77 41.14
CA ASN A 566 11.86 21.98 40.60
C ASN A 566 12.28 22.40 39.17
N PHE A 567 13.30 21.80 38.55
CA PHE A 567 13.74 22.17 37.19
C PHE A 567 13.04 21.39 36.07
N LEU A 568 12.50 20.20 36.36
CA LEU A 568 11.89 19.32 35.35
C LEU A 568 10.55 19.84 34.81
N TRP A 569 9.74 20.46 35.67
CA TRP A 569 8.40 20.94 35.30
C TRP A 569 8.41 22.05 34.25
N VAL A 570 9.39 22.98 34.31
CA VAL A 570 9.51 24.07 33.33
C VAL A 570 9.84 23.52 31.94
N ILE A 571 10.74 22.52 31.87
CA ILE A 571 11.08 21.84 30.62
C ILE A 571 9.88 21.04 30.10
N PHE A 572 9.16 20.34 30.97
CA PHE A 572 7.98 19.55 30.59
C PHE A 572 6.87 20.42 29.97
N PHE A 573 6.48 21.52 30.62
CA PHE A 573 5.47 22.43 30.07
C PHE A 573 5.95 23.15 28.80
N GLY A 574 7.23 23.54 28.73
CA GLY A 574 7.82 24.11 27.51
C GLY A 574 7.76 23.16 26.31
N LEU A 575 8.07 21.88 26.52
CA LEU A 575 7.99 20.85 25.49
C LEU A 575 6.55 20.54 25.06
N VAL A 576 5.58 20.57 25.99
CA VAL A 576 4.16 20.41 25.65
C VAL A 576 3.66 21.57 24.77
N VAL A 577 3.99 22.82 25.11
CA VAL A 577 3.61 23.99 24.30
C VAL A 577 4.28 23.96 22.92
N ALA A 578 5.58 23.64 22.86
CA ALA A 578 6.31 23.50 21.60
C ALA A 578 5.76 22.36 20.73
N GLY A 579 5.38 21.23 21.34
CA GLY A 579 4.75 20.10 20.66
C GLY A 579 3.37 20.44 20.09
N ILE A 580 2.53 21.16 20.85
CA ILE A 580 1.21 21.62 20.38
C ILE A 580 1.37 22.62 19.23
N ALA A 581 2.29 23.59 19.33
CA ALA A 581 2.58 24.54 18.27
C ALA A 581 3.12 23.84 17.01
N GLY A 582 4.08 22.93 17.17
CA GLY A 582 4.63 22.12 16.08
C GLY A 582 3.57 21.25 15.38
N TYR A 583 2.70 20.60 16.15
CA TYR A 583 1.58 19.81 15.63
C TYR A 583 0.55 20.68 14.89
N ALA A 584 0.24 21.87 15.39
CA ALA A 584 -0.63 22.83 14.71
C ALA A 584 -0.04 23.29 13.37
N VAL A 585 1.24 23.68 13.33
CA VAL A 585 1.92 24.07 12.08
C VAL A 585 2.04 22.89 11.11
N TYR A 586 2.35 21.69 11.59
CA TYR A 586 2.40 20.46 10.79
C TYR A 586 1.04 20.14 10.15
N LYS A 587 -0.05 20.18 10.93
CA LYS A 587 -1.42 19.96 10.46
C LYS A 587 -1.89 21.03 9.48
N TYR A 588 -1.50 22.29 9.69
CA TYR A 588 -1.78 23.40 8.77
C TYR A 588 -1.00 23.27 7.45
N ARG A 589 0.24 22.76 7.48
CA ARG A 589 1.11 22.64 6.29
C ARG A 589 0.84 21.38 5.46
N ILE A 590 0.51 20.25 6.07
CA ILE A 590 0.12 19.02 5.36
C ILE A 590 -1.23 19.17 4.65
N ARG A 591 -2.16 19.97 5.18
CA ARG A 591 -3.44 20.29 4.52
C ARG A 591 -3.30 20.95 3.12
N ARG A 592 -2.10 21.37 2.72
CA ARG A 592 -1.76 21.88 1.37
C ARG A 592 -0.95 20.90 0.49
N TYR A 593 -0.63 19.69 0.95
CA TYR A 593 0.40 18.87 0.29
C TYR A 593 0.13 17.35 0.29
N MET A 594 -1.01 16.95 -0.30
CA MET A 594 -1.22 15.61 -0.84
C MET A 594 -1.88 15.72 -2.22
N ASP A 595 -1.11 15.40 -3.28
CA ASP A 595 -1.52 14.73 -4.52
C ASP A 595 -0.45 14.92 -5.61
N SER A 596 0.57 14.05 -5.57
CA SER A 596 1.51 13.87 -6.70
C SER A 596 1.21 12.62 -7.53
N GLU A 597 0.43 11.67 -7.01
CA GLU A 597 0.17 10.38 -7.68
C GLU A 597 -1.10 10.39 -8.55
N ILE A 598 -1.99 11.39 -8.43
CA ILE A 598 -3.14 11.60 -9.34
C ILE A 598 -2.74 12.41 -10.59
N ARG A 599 -1.45 12.41 -10.96
CA ARG A 599 -0.97 12.98 -12.24
C ARG A 599 -0.99 11.95 -13.39
N ALA A 600 -1.16 10.67 -13.09
CA ALA A 600 -1.13 9.59 -14.09
C ALA A 600 -2.40 9.51 -14.97
N ILE A 601 -3.59 9.80 -14.41
CA ILE A 601 -4.88 9.55 -15.08
C ILE A 601 -5.22 10.67 -16.09
N MET A 602 -4.90 11.94 -15.78
CA MET A 602 -5.14 13.06 -16.71
C MET A 602 -4.17 13.13 -17.90
N ALA A 603 -3.16 12.24 -17.97
CA ALA A 603 -2.13 12.29 -19.01
C ALA A 603 -2.58 11.72 -20.39
N GLN A 604 -3.77 11.09 -20.46
CA GLN A 604 -4.15 10.25 -21.60
C GLN A 604 -5.00 10.95 -22.69
N TYR A 605 -5.33 12.24 -22.54
CA TYR A 605 -6.28 12.97 -23.39
C TYR A 605 -5.72 14.24 -24.05
N MET A 606 -4.70 14.13 -24.91
CA MET A 606 -4.40 15.22 -25.87
C MET A 606 -3.64 14.76 -27.14
N PRO A 607 -4.31 14.61 -28.30
CA PRO A 607 -3.62 14.62 -29.59
C PRO A 607 -3.14 16.05 -29.89
N LEU A 608 -1.93 16.21 -30.45
CA LEU A 608 -1.34 17.53 -30.72
C LEU A 608 -0.73 17.64 -32.11
N ASP A 609 -1.46 18.31 -33.00
CA ASP A 609 -0.96 18.70 -34.32
C ASP A 609 -0.07 19.94 -34.26
N ASN A 610 1.23 19.67 -34.37
CA ASN A 610 2.17 20.33 -35.28
C ASN A 610 1.96 21.84 -35.54
N GLN A 611 2.59 22.68 -34.72
CA GLN A 611 2.83 24.10 -35.02
C GLN A 611 4.33 24.42 -34.85
N GLY A 612 4.77 25.55 -35.42
CA GLY A 612 6.19 25.84 -35.70
C GLY A 612 7.05 26.23 -34.48
N GLU A 613 8.23 26.80 -34.74
CA GLU A 613 9.15 27.30 -33.69
C GLU A 613 9.14 28.82 -33.59
N LEU A 614 9.19 29.35 -32.37
CA LEU A 614 9.15 30.79 -32.09
C LEU A 614 10.52 31.43 -32.38
N ARG A 615 10.58 32.40 -33.28
CA ARG A 615 11.83 33.08 -33.68
C ARG A 615 11.61 34.60 -33.86
N PRO A 616 12.53 35.48 -33.43
CA PRO A 616 12.43 36.92 -33.68
C PRO A 616 12.34 37.27 -35.17
N GLY A 617 11.65 38.36 -35.51
CA GLY A 617 11.46 38.82 -36.89
C GLY A 617 10.58 37.92 -37.78
N HIS A 618 9.97 36.88 -37.21
CA HIS A 618 9.02 35.99 -37.90
C HIS A 618 7.59 36.25 -37.41
N ILE A 619 6.59 35.86 -38.21
CA ILE A 619 5.17 35.98 -37.85
C ILE A 619 4.89 35.20 -36.55
N TYR A 620 4.29 35.86 -35.55
CA TYR A 620 3.93 35.21 -34.29
C TYR A 620 2.93 34.07 -34.51
N ASN A 621 3.22 32.92 -33.91
CA ASN A 621 2.38 31.72 -33.98
C ASN A 621 2.17 31.21 -32.54
N ASP A 622 0.90 31.05 -32.15
CA ASP A 622 0.53 30.70 -30.78
C ASP A 622 0.97 29.28 -30.37
N GLY A 623 0.86 28.30 -31.28
CA GLY A 623 1.41 26.97 -31.04
C GLY A 623 2.95 26.94 -30.98
N ALA A 624 3.61 27.89 -31.65
CA ALA A 624 5.06 28.08 -31.51
C ALA A 624 5.45 28.67 -30.14
N GLY A 625 4.64 29.59 -29.61
CA GLY A 625 4.73 30.02 -28.21
C GLY A 625 4.56 28.85 -27.23
N LYS A 626 3.56 27.99 -27.46
CA LYS A 626 3.30 26.78 -26.65
C LYS A 626 4.41 25.73 -26.77
N GLN A 627 5.04 25.56 -27.92
CA GLN A 627 6.19 24.66 -28.08
C GLN A 627 7.45 25.23 -27.41
N ALA A 628 7.68 26.54 -27.47
CA ALA A 628 8.74 27.18 -26.69
C ALA A 628 8.52 27.01 -25.17
N LEU A 629 7.27 27.16 -24.71
CA LEU A 629 6.86 26.91 -23.33
C LEU A 629 7.21 25.47 -22.91
N LYS A 630 6.83 24.47 -23.70
CA LYS A 630 7.19 23.06 -23.46
C LYS A 630 8.70 22.79 -23.46
N ASN A 631 9.46 23.42 -24.36
CA ASN A 631 10.91 23.25 -24.42
C ASN A 631 11.57 23.77 -23.14
N ILE A 632 11.09 24.89 -22.59
CA ILE A 632 11.59 25.46 -21.33
C ILE A 632 11.10 24.63 -20.12
N ASP A 633 9.87 24.10 -20.16
CA ASP A 633 9.30 23.22 -19.14
C ASP A 633 10.09 21.92 -19.00
N SER A 634 10.52 21.36 -20.13
CA SER A 634 11.35 20.14 -20.17
C SER A 634 12.74 20.29 -19.53
N LEU A 635 13.17 21.50 -19.20
CA LEU A 635 14.39 21.75 -18.43
C LEU A 635 14.24 21.43 -16.93
N GLY A 636 13.00 21.36 -16.42
CA GLY A 636 12.72 21.08 -15.00
C GLY A 636 13.19 22.17 -14.01
N LEU A 637 13.49 23.37 -14.49
CA LEU A 637 14.04 24.49 -13.69
C LEU A 637 12.95 25.41 -13.11
N PHE A 638 11.75 25.44 -13.70
CA PHE A 638 10.76 26.48 -13.46
C PHE A 638 9.40 25.90 -13.02
N SER A 639 8.88 26.35 -11.88
CA SER A 639 7.53 26.01 -11.39
C SER A 639 6.41 26.74 -12.14
N THR A 640 6.72 27.78 -12.92
CA THR A 640 5.75 28.45 -13.79
C THR A 640 6.47 29.07 -14.98
N ILE A 641 5.94 28.84 -16.18
CA ILE A 641 6.43 29.40 -17.44
C ILE A 641 5.22 29.97 -18.16
N GLU A 642 5.24 31.26 -18.44
CA GLU A 642 4.12 31.99 -19.06
C GLU A 642 4.62 32.79 -20.25
N VAL A 643 4.00 32.61 -21.42
CA VAL A 643 4.33 33.34 -22.65
C VAL A 643 3.29 34.44 -22.84
N GLN A 644 3.69 35.70 -22.64
CA GLN A 644 2.84 36.88 -22.79
C GLN A 644 3.21 37.66 -24.08
N PRO A 645 2.53 37.40 -25.21
CA PRO A 645 2.61 38.30 -26.36
C PRO A 645 1.99 39.66 -26.04
N ARG A 646 2.62 40.73 -26.50
CA ARG A 646 2.17 42.14 -26.38
C ARG A 646 2.41 42.85 -27.72
N PRO A 647 1.59 43.83 -28.11
CA PRO A 647 1.88 44.63 -29.30
C PRO A 647 3.22 45.36 -29.16
N ASP A 648 3.95 45.51 -30.27
CA ASP A 648 5.10 46.39 -30.35
C ASP A 648 4.63 47.84 -30.58
N GLU A 649 4.90 48.73 -29.63
CA GLU A 649 4.53 50.16 -29.73
C GLU A 649 5.39 50.92 -30.76
N THR A 650 6.53 50.34 -31.18
CA THR A 650 7.46 50.95 -32.16
C THR A 650 7.25 50.47 -33.59
N ASN A 651 6.63 49.29 -33.80
CA ASN A 651 6.38 48.71 -35.13
C ASN A 651 4.90 48.33 -35.27
N GLN A 652 4.14 49.03 -36.12
CA GLN A 652 2.74 48.65 -36.40
C GLN A 652 2.66 47.23 -36.96
N GLY A 653 1.94 46.36 -36.25
CA GLY A 653 1.82 44.92 -36.57
C GLY A 653 2.89 44.02 -35.93
N GLY A 654 3.88 44.58 -35.23
CA GLY A 654 4.84 43.83 -34.43
C GLY A 654 4.25 43.25 -33.14
N VAL A 655 4.82 42.13 -32.67
CA VAL A 655 4.43 41.48 -31.40
C VAL A 655 5.70 41.14 -30.62
N ILE A 656 5.84 41.74 -29.43
CA ILE A 656 6.89 41.44 -28.46
C ILE A 656 6.42 40.26 -27.60
N VAL A 657 7.18 39.17 -27.59
CA VAL A 657 6.82 37.96 -26.83
C VAL A 657 7.64 37.90 -25.54
N ALA A 658 7.05 38.30 -24.42
CA ALA A 658 7.69 38.25 -23.12
C ALA A 658 7.48 36.88 -22.46
N ILE A 659 8.56 36.15 -22.18
CA ILE A 659 8.50 34.89 -21.44
C ILE A 659 8.79 35.17 -19.96
N LYS A 660 7.77 34.99 -19.11
CA LYS A 660 7.92 35.03 -17.66
C LYS A 660 8.27 33.64 -17.15
N LEU A 661 9.23 33.59 -16.23
CA LEU A 661 9.74 32.38 -15.60
C LEU A 661 9.68 32.54 -14.08
N LYS A 662 9.19 31.52 -13.39
CA LYS A 662 9.28 31.37 -11.93
C LYS A 662 10.03 30.08 -11.64
N GLU A 663 11.15 30.15 -10.93
CA GLU A 663 11.98 28.97 -10.60
C GLU A 663 11.23 27.98 -9.70
N HIS A 664 11.71 26.74 -9.62
CA HIS A 664 11.17 25.75 -8.68
C HIS A 664 11.55 26.07 -7.23
N ASP A 665 10.58 26.00 -6.31
CA ASP A 665 10.85 26.06 -4.88
C ASP A 665 11.84 24.94 -4.48
N THR A 666 12.96 25.31 -3.85
CA THR A 666 14.07 24.40 -3.61
C THR A 666 13.73 23.37 -2.53
N LYS A 667 13.60 22.10 -2.93
CA LYS A 667 13.32 20.99 -2.03
C LYS A 667 14.52 20.73 -1.11
N SER A 668 14.33 20.96 0.20
CA SER A 668 15.40 20.77 1.19
C SER A 668 15.49 19.34 1.74
N ALA A 669 14.51 18.47 1.51
CA ALA A 669 14.56 17.06 1.89
C ALA A 669 13.89 16.17 0.85
N GLN A 670 14.43 14.96 0.65
CA GLN A 670 13.88 13.95 -0.25
C GLN A 670 14.16 12.52 0.28
N VAL A 671 13.20 11.63 0.02
CA VAL A 671 13.35 10.18 0.17
C VAL A 671 13.41 9.59 -1.23
N ILE A 672 14.39 8.73 -1.49
CA ILE A 672 14.61 8.04 -2.76
C ILE A 672 14.65 6.54 -2.48
N THR A 673 13.96 5.76 -3.31
CA THR A 673 13.90 4.30 -3.24
C THR A 673 14.12 3.72 -4.63
N ASP A 674 15.36 3.36 -4.94
CA ASP A 674 15.75 2.87 -6.26
C ASP A 674 15.90 1.34 -6.21
N TRP A 675 15.37 0.64 -7.22
CA TRP A 675 15.50 -0.79 -7.39
C TRP A 675 15.69 -1.14 -8.87
N SER A 676 16.45 -2.20 -9.15
CA SER A 676 16.69 -2.69 -10.51
C SER A 676 16.54 -4.21 -10.60
N ILE A 677 16.16 -4.69 -11.78
CA ILE A 677 16.05 -6.12 -12.09
C ILE A 677 16.95 -6.40 -13.30
N VAL A 678 17.84 -7.36 -13.18
CA VAL A 678 18.64 -7.90 -14.31
C VAL A 678 18.17 -9.32 -14.65
N PRO A 679 18.47 -9.80 -15.86
CA PRO A 679 18.43 -11.24 -16.14
C PRO A 679 19.55 -11.91 -15.35
N GLY A 680 19.18 -12.67 -14.32
CA GLY A 680 20.06 -13.65 -13.68
C GLY A 680 20.28 -14.85 -14.58
N SER A 681 21.00 -15.86 -14.06
CA SER A 681 21.29 -17.08 -14.80
C SER A 681 20.03 -17.82 -15.25
N GLN A 682 20.17 -18.50 -16.39
CA GLN A 682 19.06 -19.12 -17.13
C GLN A 682 17.94 -18.13 -17.55
N GLY A 683 18.20 -16.81 -17.51
CA GLY A 683 17.28 -15.78 -18.00
C GLY A 683 16.12 -15.44 -17.05
N ARG A 684 16.20 -15.81 -15.77
CA ARG A 684 15.19 -15.44 -14.77
C ARG A 684 15.39 -13.98 -14.32
N PRO A 685 14.33 -13.18 -14.13
CA PRO A 685 14.47 -11.84 -13.56
C PRO A 685 14.90 -11.93 -12.09
N THR A 686 16.03 -11.33 -11.75
CA THR A 686 16.59 -11.24 -10.40
C THR A 686 16.76 -9.78 -9.99
N LEU A 687 16.36 -9.45 -8.75
CA LEU A 687 16.59 -8.13 -8.15
C LEU A 687 18.11 -7.90 -8.00
N ASP A 688 18.64 -6.91 -8.70
CA ASP A 688 20.09 -6.66 -8.84
C ASP A 688 20.58 -5.60 -7.85
N ASP A 689 19.76 -4.56 -7.68
CA ASP A 689 19.94 -3.45 -6.75
C ASP A 689 18.64 -3.21 -5.98
N LEU A 690 18.77 -2.98 -4.68
CA LEU A 690 17.72 -2.44 -3.83
C LEU A 690 18.35 -1.40 -2.92
N SER A 691 17.96 -0.14 -3.05
CA SER A 691 18.53 0.95 -2.27
C SER A 691 17.49 1.94 -1.74
N PHE A 692 17.72 2.38 -0.52
CA PHE A 692 16.96 3.38 0.21
C PHE A 692 17.90 4.52 0.58
N LYS A 693 17.53 5.75 0.24
CA LYS A 693 18.33 6.94 0.54
C LYS A 693 17.44 8.08 1.04
N LEU A 694 17.71 8.54 2.26
CA LEU A 694 17.19 9.79 2.79
C LEU A 694 18.25 10.87 2.55
N GLU A 695 17.90 11.98 1.91
CA GLU A 695 18.81 13.12 1.66
C GLU A 695 18.18 14.45 2.09
N TYR A 696 18.93 15.22 2.86
CA TYR A 696 18.68 16.64 3.14
C TYR A 696 19.67 17.48 2.36
N ALA A 697 19.18 18.51 1.66
CA ALA A 697 19.95 19.45 0.86
C ALA A 697 19.71 20.87 1.36
N HIS A 698 20.81 21.59 1.63
CA HIS A 698 20.80 23.00 1.99
C HIS A 698 21.45 23.81 0.85
N PRO A 699 20.63 24.39 -0.06
CA PRO A 699 21.13 25.29 -1.10
C PRO A 699 21.55 26.62 -0.49
N TYR A 700 22.52 27.30 -1.10
CA TYR A 700 23.07 28.59 -0.66
C TYR A 700 23.71 28.51 0.74
N LEU A 701 24.68 27.59 0.90
CA LEU A 701 25.43 27.38 2.15
C LEU A 701 26.07 28.67 2.69
N ASP A 702 26.56 29.52 1.78
CA ASP A 702 27.23 30.80 2.09
C ASP A 702 26.22 31.98 2.19
N GLY A 703 24.92 31.72 2.10
CA GLY A 703 23.86 32.73 2.09
C GLY A 703 23.49 33.24 0.68
N VAL A 704 22.48 34.12 0.63
CA VAL A 704 21.84 34.56 -0.63
C VAL A 704 22.53 35.79 -1.25
N GLU A 705 23.34 36.51 -0.47
CA GLU A 705 24.00 37.75 -0.89
C GLU A 705 25.36 37.51 -1.56
N GLU A 706 26.12 36.48 -1.16
CA GLU A 706 27.41 36.11 -1.76
C GLU A 706 27.27 35.33 -3.09
N ARG A 707 26.64 35.96 -4.09
CA ARG A 707 26.39 35.42 -5.45
C ARG A 707 27.63 34.93 -6.22
N GLY A 708 28.84 35.09 -5.68
CA GLY A 708 30.09 34.61 -6.25
C GLY A 708 30.36 33.11 -6.03
N ARG A 709 29.69 32.46 -5.05
CA ARG A 709 29.91 31.04 -4.72
C ARG A 709 28.58 30.30 -4.54
N ASN A 710 28.26 29.44 -5.52
CA ASN A 710 27.07 28.59 -5.45
C ASN A 710 27.41 27.26 -4.75
N HIS A 711 27.57 27.30 -3.42
CA HIS A 711 27.78 26.11 -2.60
C HIS A 711 26.44 25.55 -2.09
N THR A 712 26.28 24.23 -2.19
CA THR A 712 25.11 23.47 -1.70
C THR A 712 25.59 22.34 -0.81
N PHE A 713 25.22 22.36 0.48
CA PHE A 713 25.49 21.25 1.38
C PHE A 713 24.44 20.14 1.22
N LYS A 714 24.86 18.88 1.28
CA LYS A 714 23.97 17.70 1.24
C LYS A 714 24.41 16.68 2.27
N ILE A 715 23.50 16.25 3.13
CA ILE A 715 23.71 15.11 4.04
C ILE A 715 22.70 14.02 3.72
N SER A 716 23.15 12.76 3.70
CA SER A 716 22.30 11.62 3.39
C SER A 716 22.64 10.40 4.23
N CYS A 717 21.61 9.62 4.52
CA CYS A 717 21.69 8.27 5.09
C CYS A 717 21.27 7.29 3.99
N PHE A 718 22.01 6.21 3.80
CA PHE A 718 21.74 5.22 2.76
C PHE A 718 21.86 3.78 3.28
N ASN A 719 21.04 2.91 2.69
CA ASN A 719 21.11 1.46 2.84
C ASN A 719 20.89 0.86 1.44
N SER A 720 21.81 0.04 0.95
CA SER A 720 21.76 -0.55 -0.39
C SER A 720 22.29 -1.98 -0.39
N ARG A 721 21.65 -2.86 -1.15
CA ARG A 721 22.10 -4.22 -1.42
C ARG A 721 22.25 -4.41 -2.92
N LYS A 722 23.45 -4.81 -3.36
CA LYS A 722 23.77 -5.02 -4.78
C LYS A 722 24.41 -6.37 -5.04
N LEU A 723 24.15 -6.98 -6.19
CA LEU A 723 24.90 -8.14 -6.66
C LEU A 723 26.35 -7.75 -6.99
N SER A 724 27.33 -8.58 -6.65
CA SER A 724 28.75 -8.29 -6.91
C SER A 724 29.23 -8.84 -8.26
N PRO A 725 29.62 -7.99 -9.22
CA PRO A 725 30.26 -8.44 -10.46
C PRO A 725 31.70 -8.98 -10.26
N ILE A 726 32.23 -8.92 -9.03
CA ILE A 726 33.61 -9.34 -8.72
C ILE A 726 33.72 -10.84 -8.46
N PHE A 727 32.64 -11.53 -8.08
CA PHE A 727 32.65 -12.96 -7.76
C PHE A 727 31.95 -13.83 -8.81
N VAL A 728 31.93 -13.35 -10.06
CA VAL A 728 31.34 -14.02 -11.22
C VAL A 728 32.32 -15.03 -11.84
N ALA A 729 31.82 -16.15 -12.37
CA ALA A 729 32.60 -17.15 -13.11
C ALA A 729 32.92 -16.69 -14.55
N GLY A 730 34.09 -17.04 -15.09
CA GLY A 730 34.38 -16.89 -16.51
C GLY A 730 33.70 -17.98 -17.37
N PRO A 731 33.59 -17.79 -18.69
CA PRO A 731 32.76 -18.63 -19.58
C PRO A 731 33.19 -20.10 -19.67
N ASN A 732 34.40 -20.45 -19.22
CA ASN A 732 34.94 -21.80 -19.18
C ASN A 732 34.96 -22.41 -17.76
N MET A 733 33.95 -22.08 -16.94
CA MET A 733 33.75 -22.59 -15.58
C MET A 733 32.25 -22.75 -15.28
N TYR A 734 31.92 -23.65 -14.35
CA TYR A 734 30.58 -23.66 -13.73
C TYR A 734 30.31 -22.34 -13.01
N GLU A 735 29.04 -21.94 -12.96
CA GLU A 735 28.61 -20.69 -12.36
C GLU A 735 29.02 -20.60 -10.88
N ALA A 736 29.48 -19.41 -10.47
CA ALA A 736 29.87 -19.13 -9.09
C ALA A 736 28.65 -18.67 -8.29
N PRO A 737 28.45 -19.15 -7.03
CA PRO A 737 27.35 -18.68 -6.19
C PRO A 737 27.38 -17.15 -6.02
N PRO A 738 26.26 -16.44 -6.25
CA PRO A 738 26.24 -14.98 -6.24
C PRO A 738 26.48 -14.43 -4.84
N ILE A 739 27.30 -13.37 -4.77
CA ILE A 739 27.63 -12.66 -3.53
C ILE A 739 27.03 -11.26 -3.57
N TRP A 740 26.24 -10.95 -2.54
CA TRP A 740 25.62 -9.65 -2.32
C TRP A 740 26.56 -8.74 -1.54
N VAL A 741 26.55 -7.45 -1.84
CA VAL A 741 27.22 -6.40 -1.08
C VAL A 741 26.14 -5.51 -0.49
N ASP A 742 25.88 -5.67 0.81
CA ASP A 742 25.09 -4.72 1.59
C ASP A 742 26.02 -3.56 2.00
N ARG A 743 25.58 -2.31 1.82
CA ARG A 743 26.22 -1.11 2.39
C ARG A 743 25.20 -0.29 3.15
N ILE A 744 25.53 0.09 4.38
CA ILE A 744 24.77 1.02 5.21
C ILE A 744 25.70 2.14 5.68
N GLY A 745 25.29 3.40 5.51
CA GLY A 745 26.19 4.51 5.79
C GLY A 745 25.58 5.90 5.74
N PHE A 746 26.45 6.87 6.04
CA PHE A 746 26.18 8.30 6.00
C PHE A 746 27.14 8.99 5.04
N LYS A 747 26.66 10.04 4.37
CA LYS A 747 27.43 10.81 3.40
C LYS A 747 27.09 12.28 3.51
N ALA A 748 28.09 13.13 3.76
CA ALA A 748 27.96 14.58 3.86
C ALA A 748 28.90 15.26 2.84
N ASN A 749 28.33 15.98 1.88
CA ASN A 749 29.07 16.63 0.79
C ASN A 749 28.72 18.12 0.70
N ILE A 750 29.63 18.89 0.10
CA ILE A 750 29.39 20.23 -0.44
C ILE A 750 29.54 20.13 -1.96
N THR A 751 28.58 20.68 -2.69
CA THR A 751 28.62 20.83 -4.16
C THR A 751 28.77 22.30 -4.51
N GLU A 752 29.88 22.65 -5.15
CA GLU A 752 30.20 23.96 -5.73
C GLU A 752 29.89 23.95 -7.24
N SER A 753 29.10 24.92 -7.72
CA SER A 753 28.78 25.08 -9.15
C SER A 753 29.56 26.23 -9.76
N PHE A 754 30.66 25.93 -10.47
CA PHE A 754 31.52 26.92 -11.14
C PHE A 754 30.87 27.51 -12.41
N THR A 755 30.14 26.69 -13.17
CA THR A 755 29.29 27.16 -14.29
C THR A 755 28.01 26.32 -14.34
N LYS A 756 27.09 26.62 -15.27
CA LYS A 756 25.91 25.75 -15.51
C LYS A 756 26.29 24.33 -15.97
N GLN A 757 27.49 24.17 -16.50
CA GLN A 757 28.04 22.91 -17.04
C GLN A 757 29.07 22.25 -16.10
N SER A 758 29.77 23.03 -15.27
CA SER A 758 30.89 22.56 -14.43
C SER A 758 30.52 22.58 -12.94
N GLN A 759 30.53 21.42 -12.31
CA GLN A 759 30.25 21.22 -10.89
C GLN A 759 31.37 20.42 -10.22
N PHE A 760 31.67 20.76 -8.97
CA PHE A 760 32.60 20.02 -8.11
C PHE A 760 31.89 19.66 -6.80
N THR A 761 31.90 18.38 -6.43
CA THR A 761 31.33 17.89 -5.17
C THR A 761 32.43 17.22 -4.36
N TYR A 762 32.60 17.63 -3.10
CA TYR A 762 33.54 17.02 -2.16
C TYR A 762 32.87 16.75 -0.81
N GLY A 763 33.27 15.68 -0.11
CA GLY A 763 32.56 15.26 1.10
C GLY A 763 33.22 14.11 1.85
N LEU A 764 32.60 13.74 2.97
CA LEU A 764 32.95 12.59 3.80
C LEU A 764 31.87 11.50 3.64
N VAL A 765 32.32 10.26 3.40
CA VAL A 765 31.50 9.05 3.46
C VAL A 765 31.95 8.22 4.67
N VAL A 766 30.99 7.64 5.39
CA VAL A 766 31.23 6.67 6.46
C VAL A 766 30.25 5.52 6.28
N GLU A 767 30.73 4.31 6.06
CA GLU A 767 29.88 3.13 5.77
C GLU A 767 30.39 1.83 6.40
N GLU A 768 29.44 0.94 6.67
CA GLU A 768 29.66 -0.49 6.92
C GLU A 768 29.25 -1.28 5.67
N ILE A 769 30.12 -2.19 5.25
CA ILE A 769 29.98 -3.05 4.09
C ILE A 769 29.93 -4.49 4.60
N THR A 770 28.83 -5.20 4.32
CA THR A 770 28.68 -6.64 4.64
C THR A 770 28.48 -7.43 3.36
N THR A 771 29.30 -8.45 3.13
CA THR A 771 29.17 -9.34 1.97
C THR A 771 28.42 -10.61 2.35
N ARG A 772 27.40 -11.00 1.58
CA ARG A 772 26.49 -12.10 1.91
C ARG A 772 26.30 -13.13 0.80
N ASP A 773 25.95 -14.36 1.20
CA ASP A 773 25.48 -15.42 0.28
C ASP A 773 23.97 -15.29 -0.05
N GLU A 774 23.46 -16.21 -0.87
CA GLU A 774 22.02 -16.33 -1.19
C GLU A 774 21.14 -16.58 0.05
N ASN A 775 21.67 -17.27 1.05
CA ASN A 775 21.00 -17.59 2.31
C ASN A 775 21.08 -16.44 3.34
N ASN A 776 21.59 -15.27 2.93
CA ASN A 776 21.77 -14.06 3.75
C ASN A 776 22.81 -14.17 4.88
N ASN A 777 23.63 -15.22 4.89
CA ASN A 777 24.76 -15.38 5.82
C ASN A 777 25.94 -14.50 5.40
N ILE A 778 26.83 -14.18 6.35
CA ILE A 778 28.06 -13.43 6.05
C ILE A 778 29.03 -14.33 5.26
N CYS A 779 29.36 -13.91 4.05
CA CYS A 779 30.27 -14.61 3.14
C CYS A 779 31.67 -13.99 3.23
N THR A 780 32.68 -14.78 3.60
CA THR A 780 34.05 -14.28 3.87
C THR A 780 35.00 -14.44 2.69
N HIS A 781 34.74 -15.43 1.82
CA HIS A 781 35.54 -15.76 0.65
C HIS A 781 34.62 -16.16 -0.50
N GLY A 782 34.98 -15.78 -1.73
CA GLY A 782 34.34 -16.30 -2.93
C GLY A 782 34.48 -17.83 -3.00
N SER A 783 33.47 -18.49 -3.58
CA SER A 783 33.51 -19.94 -3.80
C SER A 783 33.30 -20.27 -5.27
N ARG A 784 33.74 -21.46 -5.69
CA ARG A 784 33.45 -22.03 -7.00
C ARG A 784 33.14 -23.51 -6.87
N GLN A 785 32.30 -24.03 -7.76
CA GLN A 785 32.02 -25.46 -7.80
C GLN A 785 33.22 -26.23 -8.37
N LEU A 786 33.61 -27.31 -7.70
CA LEU A 786 34.61 -28.27 -8.16
C LEU A 786 33.97 -29.33 -9.07
N PRO A 787 34.75 -30.03 -9.92
CA PRO A 787 34.23 -31.13 -10.75
C PRO A 787 33.57 -32.29 -9.96
N SER A 788 33.81 -32.37 -8.64
CA SER A 788 33.15 -33.29 -7.72
C SER A 788 31.78 -32.80 -7.22
N GLY A 789 31.28 -31.66 -7.71
CA GLY A 789 30.03 -31.02 -7.28
C GLY A 789 30.15 -30.19 -5.99
N ALA A 790 31.20 -30.39 -5.18
CA ALA A 790 31.44 -29.67 -3.94
C ALA A 790 31.90 -28.20 -4.17
N LEU A 791 31.55 -27.30 -3.26
CA LEU A 791 32.03 -25.91 -3.27
C LEU A 791 33.42 -25.80 -2.64
N SER A 792 34.34 -25.12 -3.32
CA SER A 792 35.64 -24.75 -2.73
C SER A 792 35.53 -23.46 -1.94
N MET A 793 35.88 -23.50 -0.65
CA MET A 793 35.97 -22.33 0.24
C MET A 793 37.33 -21.60 0.16
N ILE A 794 38.21 -21.98 -0.78
CA ILE A 794 39.58 -21.47 -0.92
C ILE A 794 39.67 -20.41 -2.04
N GLY A 795 38.67 -19.53 -2.13
CA GLY A 795 38.63 -18.45 -3.12
C GLY A 795 39.10 -17.10 -2.58
N PRO A 796 39.02 -16.03 -3.40
CA PRO A 796 39.45 -14.69 -2.99
C PRO A 796 38.62 -14.20 -1.80
N PRO A 797 39.23 -13.55 -0.78
CA PRO A 797 38.47 -12.95 0.32
C PRO A 797 37.53 -11.87 -0.22
N THR A 798 36.30 -11.82 0.31
CA THR A 798 35.27 -10.87 -0.13
C THR A 798 35.59 -9.43 0.26
N THR A 799 36.36 -9.27 1.34
CA THR A 799 36.59 -8.05 2.12
C THR A 799 38.09 -7.81 2.35
N LEU A 800 38.48 -6.55 2.62
CA LEU A 800 39.86 -6.20 2.98
C LEU A 800 40.28 -6.90 4.27
N SER A 801 39.40 -6.96 5.27
CA SER A 801 39.63 -7.73 6.50
C SER A 801 39.65 -9.25 6.29
N GLY A 802 38.82 -9.76 5.37
CA GLY A 802 38.56 -11.19 5.20
C GLY A 802 37.51 -11.77 6.16
N THR A 803 36.79 -10.92 6.91
CA THR A 803 35.73 -11.35 7.86
C THR A 803 34.33 -11.35 7.23
N GLY A 804 34.19 -10.83 6.02
CA GLY A 804 32.89 -10.56 5.39
C GLY A 804 32.20 -9.27 5.87
N VAL A 805 32.81 -8.52 6.80
CA VAL A 805 32.34 -7.20 7.25
C VAL A 805 33.50 -6.20 7.37
N ASP A 806 33.46 -5.13 6.58
CA ASP A 806 34.37 -4.00 6.68
C ASP A 806 33.61 -2.72 7.07
N ARG A 807 34.29 -1.82 7.78
CA ARG A 807 33.81 -0.46 8.10
C ARG A 807 34.86 0.51 7.62
N MET A 808 34.49 1.60 6.97
CA MET A 808 35.46 2.62 6.55
C MET A 808 34.88 4.03 6.49
N ALA A 809 35.76 5.01 6.73
CA ALA A 809 35.52 6.40 6.38
C ALA A 809 36.50 6.82 5.28
N PHE A 810 36.01 7.59 4.30
CA PHE A 810 36.81 8.11 3.20
C PHE A 810 36.30 9.47 2.74
N LEU A 811 37.20 10.30 2.22
CA LEU A 811 36.83 11.54 1.54
C LEU A 811 36.52 11.24 0.08
N GLN A 812 35.40 11.72 -0.43
CA GLN A 812 35.04 11.62 -1.84
C GLN A 812 35.10 12.99 -2.50
N ALA A 813 35.65 13.04 -3.70
CA ALA A 813 35.63 14.18 -4.61
C ALA A 813 35.09 13.74 -5.99
N ASN A 814 34.30 14.59 -6.64
CA ASN A 814 33.74 14.36 -7.97
C ASN A 814 33.66 15.68 -8.76
N ILE A 815 34.35 15.76 -9.88
CA ILE A 815 34.32 16.88 -10.82
C ILE A 815 33.52 16.44 -12.06
N THR A 816 32.41 17.10 -12.32
CA THR A 816 31.57 16.88 -13.50
C THR A 816 31.60 18.11 -14.40
N ARG A 817 31.85 17.90 -15.70
CA ARG A 817 31.69 18.90 -16.75
C ARG A 817 30.81 18.32 -17.85
N ASP A 818 29.61 18.86 -18.03
CA ASP A 818 28.65 18.40 -19.02
C ASP A 818 28.26 19.55 -19.97
N ASN A 819 28.76 19.48 -21.21
CA ASN A 819 28.48 20.39 -22.32
C ASN A 819 27.49 19.77 -23.31
N THR A 820 26.78 18.68 -22.96
CA THR A 820 25.89 18.03 -23.92
C THR A 820 24.61 18.83 -24.20
N GLU A 821 24.15 18.78 -25.44
CA GLU A 821 22.84 19.30 -25.86
C GLU A 821 22.07 18.27 -26.69
N PHE A 822 20.73 18.32 -26.63
CA PHE A 822 19.87 17.48 -27.46
C PHE A 822 19.48 18.22 -28.75
N VAL A 823 19.81 17.63 -29.90
CA VAL A 823 19.46 18.14 -31.23
C VAL A 823 18.62 17.11 -31.97
N ASN A 824 17.38 17.48 -32.30
CA ASN A 824 16.42 16.67 -33.04
C ASN A 824 16.24 15.23 -32.47
N GLY A 825 16.42 15.05 -31.15
CA GLY A 825 16.33 13.77 -30.44
C GLY A 825 17.65 13.01 -30.25
N ALA A 826 18.80 13.56 -30.65
CA ALA A 826 20.11 12.95 -30.42
C ALA A 826 21.01 13.85 -29.55
N THR A 827 21.78 13.24 -28.64
CA THR A 827 22.79 13.93 -27.83
C THR A 827 24.00 14.31 -28.67
N ILE A 828 24.46 15.56 -28.58
CA ILE A 828 25.74 16.04 -29.13
C ILE A 828 26.52 16.85 -28.07
N GLY A 829 27.84 17.03 -28.22
CA GLY A 829 28.69 17.76 -27.27
C GLY A 829 29.69 16.88 -26.53
N ASP A 830 30.14 17.31 -25.34
CA ASP A 830 31.14 16.59 -24.51
C ASP A 830 30.72 16.47 -23.04
N ARG A 831 31.04 15.33 -22.41
CA ARG A 831 30.83 15.07 -20.99
C ARG A 831 32.09 14.45 -20.39
N CYS A 832 32.59 15.03 -19.30
CA CYS A 832 33.75 14.57 -18.55
C CYS A 832 33.39 14.47 -17.06
N ILE A 833 33.71 13.32 -16.45
CA ILE A 833 33.46 13.04 -15.03
C ILE A 833 34.76 12.48 -14.43
N PHE A 834 35.22 13.06 -13.33
CA PHE A 834 36.38 12.58 -12.58
C PHE A 834 36.02 12.40 -11.10
N GLN A 835 35.99 11.15 -10.64
CA GLN A 835 35.78 10.77 -9.25
C GLN A 835 37.10 10.38 -8.59
N MET A 836 37.27 10.72 -7.31
CA MET A 836 38.43 10.40 -6.47
C MET A 836 37.95 10.10 -5.04
N ASP A 837 38.14 8.86 -4.60
CA ASP A 837 37.85 8.38 -3.24
C ASP A 837 39.17 8.16 -2.49
N GLN A 838 39.39 8.90 -1.40
CA GLN A 838 40.58 8.86 -0.56
C GLN A 838 40.25 8.26 0.80
N GLY A 839 40.66 7.01 1.04
CA GLY A 839 40.63 6.38 2.34
C GLY A 839 41.53 7.12 3.33
N ILE A 840 41.01 7.42 4.52
CA ILE A 840 41.71 8.22 5.55
C ILE A 840 42.26 7.39 6.71
N GLY A 841 42.39 6.07 6.54
CA GLY A 841 42.94 5.17 7.56
C GLY A 841 42.01 4.88 8.74
N ILE A 842 40.74 5.28 8.67
CA ILE A 842 39.74 5.07 9.73
C ILE A 842 38.80 3.94 9.33
N GLY A 843 38.85 2.82 10.06
CA GLY A 843 37.97 1.68 9.79
C GLY A 843 38.56 0.32 10.14
N THR A 844 37.88 -0.75 9.73
CA THR A 844 38.39 -2.12 9.82
C THR A 844 39.68 -2.24 9.01
N LYS A 845 40.78 -2.66 9.67
CA LYS A 845 42.15 -2.69 9.10
C LYS A 845 42.78 -1.33 8.74
N ASN A 846 42.20 -0.21 9.17
CA ASN A 846 42.71 1.15 8.92
C ASN A 846 42.96 1.46 7.42
N PRO A 847 41.93 1.34 6.54
CA PRO A 847 42.13 1.31 5.09
C PRO A 847 42.65 2.65 4.56
N PHE A 848 43.80 2.62 3.89
CA PHE A 848 44.42 3.78 3.28
C PHE A 848 44.61 3.58 1.78
N PHE A 849 43.83 4.30 0.99
CA PHE A 849 43.78 4.13 -0.46
C PHE A 849 43.48 5.43 -1.20
N ASN A 850 43.92 5.50 -2.45
CA ASN A 850 43.47 6.48 -3.42
C ASN A 850 42.89 5.73 -4.62
N ARG A 851 41.56 5.77 -4.75
CA ARG A 851 40.81 5.18 -5.86
C ARG A 851 40.29 6.31 -6.73
N HIS A 852 40.47 6.24 -8.04
CA HIS A 852 40.08 7.30 -8.95
C HIS A 852 39.48 6.73 -10.24
N GLN A 853 38.52 7.43 -10.82
CA GLN A 853 37.92 7.10 -12.11
C GLN A 853 37.77 8.36 -12.96
N LEU A 854 38.24 8.30 -14.19
CA LEU A 854 38.05 9.31 -15.23
C LEU A 854 37.15 8.73 -16.32
N THR A 855 36.09 9.44 -16.70
CA THR A 855 35.16 9.04 -17.76
C THR A 855 34.95 10.22 -18.70
N MET A 856 35.26 10.03 -19.98
CA MET A 856 35.11 11.03 -21.04
C MET A 856 34.23 10.48 -22.15
N THR A 857 33.15 11.18 -22.48
CA THR A 857 32.29 10.90 -23.64
C THR A 857 32.23 12.13 -24.53
N LYS A 858 32.37 11.96 -25.84
CA LYS A 858 32.22 13.03 -26.84
C LYS A 858 31.33 12.58 -27.98
N PHE A 859 30.22 13.29 -28.16
CA PHE A 859 29.21 13.04 -29.18
C PHE A 859 29.42 14.03 -30.35
N ILE A 860 30.13 13.58 -31.38
CA ILE A 860 30.47 14.39 -32.55
C ILE A 860 29.32 14.32 -33.56
N ASN A 861 28.72 15.47 -33.87
CA ASN A 861 27.76 15.57 -34.95
C ASN A 861 28.46 15.48 -36.31
N LEU A 862 28.12 14.47 -37.12
CA LEU A 862 28.71 14.23 -38.44
C LEU A 862 27.99 14.94 -39.59
N ASN A 863 26.71 15.30 -39.43
CA ASN A 863 25.96 16.03 -40.45
C ASN A 863 25.29 17.29 -39.88
N LYS A 864 25.51 18.43 -40.53
CA LYS A 864 24.93 19.72 -40.13
C LYS A 864 23.43 19.80 -40.49
N GLN A 865 22.64 18.96 -39.82
CA GLN A 865 21.18 19.10 -39.70
C GLN A 865 20.86 20.46 -39.07
N GLU A 866 19.86 21.14 -39.60
CA GLU A 866 19.28 22.28 -38.93
C GLU A 866 18.50 21.83 -37.69
N LYS A 867 18.56 22.63 -36.61
CA LYS A 867 17.71 22.44 -35.43
C LYS A 867 16.26 22.75 -35.84
N GLY A 868 15.37 21.79 -35.62
CA GLY A 868 13.96 21.91 -36.02
C GLY A 868 13.13 20.69 -35.66
N ALA A 869 12.00 20.89 -34.97
CA ALA A 869 10.99 19.84 -34.78
C ALA A 869 10.60 19.19 -36.14
N ARG A 870 10.49 17.86 -36.16
CA ARG A 870 10.32 16.99 -37.37
C ARG A 870 11.49 16.94 -38.37
N LYS A 871 12.65 17.56 -38.13
CA LYS A 871 13.87 17.20 -38.87
C LYS A 871 14.44 15.91 -38.29
N SER A 872 15.09 15.09 -39.13
CA SER A 872 15.66 13.81 -38.68
C SER A 872 16.80 14.06 -37.67
N PRO A 873 17.01 13.13 -36.72
CA PRO A 873 18.15 13.24 -35.81
C PRO A 873 19.48 13.26 -36.59
N PRO A 874 20.49 13.98 -36.12
CA PRO A 874 21.82 13.92 -36.74
C PRO A 874 22.42 12.52 -36.70
N ALA A 875 23.35 12.26 -37.61
CA ALA A 875 24.29 11.16 -37.50
C ALA A 875 25.36 11.56 -36.47
N VAL A 876 25.56 10.75 -35.45
CA VAL A 876 26.42 11.07 -34.31
C VAL A 876 27.45 9.98 -34.13
N LEU A 877 28.72 10.37 -34.03
CA LEU A 877 29.82 9.52 -33.61
C LEU A 877 30.07 9.77 -32.12
N ALA A 878 29.66 8.84 -31.27
CA ALA A 878 30.03 8.82 -29.86
C ALA A 878 31.42 8.17 -29.71
N LEU A 879 32.35 8.90 -29.11
CA LEU A 879 33.64 8.41 -28.65
C LEU A 879 33.64 8.41 -27.13
N HIS A 880 33.96 7.28 -26.50
CA HIS A 880 33.95 7.11 -25.06
C HIS A 880 35.25 6.45 -24.59
N GLY A 881 35.82 7.00 -23.52
CA GLY A 881 37.00 6.46 -22.84
C GLY A 881 36.80 6.52 -21.34
N ARG A 882 37.07 5.42 -20.65
CA ARG A 882 37.01 5.32 -19.20
C ARG A 882 38.28 4.67 -18.68
N TYR A 883 38.96 5.39 -17.79
CA TYR A 883 40.08 4.90 -17.01
C TYR A 883 39.66 4.84 -15.54
N ALA A 884 40.09 3.82 -14.83
CA ALA A 884 40.02 3.82 -13.37
C ALA A 884 41.28 3.17 -12.80
N GLY A 885 41.63 3.53 -11.56
CA GLY A 885 42.81 3.06 -10.87
C GLY A 885 42.65 3.10 -9.35
N CYS A 886 43.45 2.31 -8.66
CA CYS A 886 43.52 2.34 -7.20
C CYS A 886 44.94 2.06 -6.69
N VAL A 887 45.45 2.96 -5.85
CA VAL A 887 46.73 2.86 -5.13
C VAL A 887 46.43 2.65 -3.64
N GLY A 888 47.19 1.79 -2.95
CA GLY A 888 46.96 1.44 -1.53
C GLY A 888 45.98 0.28 -1.34
N ASP A 889 45.18 0.31 -0.28
CA ASP A 889 44.26 -0.78 0.09
C ASP A 889 43.03 -0.87 -0.84
N LEU A 890 42.92 -1.96 -1.62
CA LEU A 890 41.73 -2.22 -2.44
C LEU A 890 40.96 -3.45 -1.90
N PRO A 891 39.81 -3.26 -1.23
CA PRO A 891 38.90 -4.36 -0.93
C PRO A 891 38.35 -4.97 -2.21
N SER A 892 38.19 -6.30 -2.22
CA SER A 892 37.67 -7.04 -3.39
C SER A 892 36.30 -6.53 -3.84
N TYR A 893 35.39 -6.17 -2.92
CA TYR A 893 34.07 -5.63 -3.25
C TYR A 893 34.08 -4.25 -3.96
N ASP A 894 35.20 -3.53 -3.97
CA ASP A 894 35.39 -2.25 -4.68
C ASP A 894 36.43 -2.33 -5.81
N ALA A 895 36.98 -3.51 -6.09
CA ALA A 895 37.77 -3.76 -7.29
C ALA A 895 36.94 -3.45 -8.55
N PHE A 896 37.60 -3.10 -9.64
CA PHE A 896 36.88 -2.67 -10.84
C PHE A 896 36.54 -3.86 -11.74
N ALA A 897 35.24 -4.11 -11.90
CA ALA A 897 34.69 -5.10 -12.82
C ALA A 897 34.76 -4.62 -14.28
N LEU A 898 35.06 -5.55 -15.18
CA LEU A 898 35.19 -5.34 -16.62
C LEU A 898 34.23 -6.27 -17.38
N GLY A 899 33.53 -5.75 -18.39
CA GLY A 899 32.48 -6.46 -19.13
C GLY A 899 31.06 -6.16 -18.61
N GLY A 900 30.07 -6.12 -19.50
CA GLY A 900 28.67 -5.84 -19.21
C GLY A 900 28.08 -4.66 -19.99
N PRO A 901 26.74 -4.43 -19.94
CA PRO A 901 26.04 -3.40 -20.73
C PRO A 901 26.53 -1.96 -20.57
N HIS A 902 27.21 -1.64 -19.47
CA HIS A 902 27.77 -0.30 -19.20
C HIS A 902 29.31 -0.28 -19.20
N SER A 903 29.93 -1.39 -19.60
CA SER A 903 31.37 -1.59 -19.83
C SER A 903 31.54 -2.06 -21.29
N VAL A 904 32.17 -3.21 -21.55
CA VAL A 904 32.22 -3.83 -22.89
C VAL A 904 30.95 -4.67 -23.12
N ARG A 905 30.11 -4.27 -24.09
CA ARG A 905 28.90 -5.00 -24.51
C ARG A 905 29.25 -6.37 -25.11
N GLY A 906 28.28 -7.26 -25.21
CA GLY A 906 28.51 -8.66 -25.61
C GLY A 906 28.75 -9.56 -24.39
N TYR A 907 29.68 -9.16 -23.52
CA TYR A 907 30.01 -9.85 -22.28
C TYR A 907 28.99 -9.62 -21.15
N GLY A 908 28.95 -10.53 -20.19
CA GLY A 908 28.25 -10.42 -18.92
C GLY A 908 28.93 -9.44 -17.94
N MET A 909 28.21 -9.06 -16.88
CA MET A 909 28.71 -8.14 -15.84
C MET A 909 29.94 -8.73 -15.15
N GLY A 910 31.10 -8.06 -15.30
CA GLY A 910 32.37 -8.50 -14.69
C GLY A 910 33.01 -9.74 -15.31
N GLU A 911 32.49 -10.26 -16.43
CA GLU A 911 32.97 -11.49 -17.08
C GLU A 911 34.42 -11.37 -17.58
N LEU A 912 34.87 -10.18 -17.99
CA LEU A 912 36.24 -10.00 -18.48
C LEU A 912 37.27 -10.00 -17.33
N GLY A 913 36.92 -9.49 -16.15
CA GLY A 913 37.81 -9.51 -14.99
C GLY A 913 37.42 -8.59 -13.85
N ALA A 914 38.22 -8.64 -12.78
CA ALA A 914 38.15 -7.77 -11.61
C ALA A 914 39.57 -7.26 -11.28
N SER A 915 39.74 -5.93 -11.26
CA SER A 915 41.04 -5.29 -11.46
C SER A 915 41.35 -4.15 -10.48
N ARG A 916 42.64 -3.78 -10.36
CA ARG A 916 43.06 -2.55 -9.66
C ARG A 916 42.95 -1.31 -10.55
N ASN A 917 43.30 -1.48 -11.82
CA ASN A 917 43.27 -0.46 -12.86
C ASN A 917 42.53 -1.01 -14.07
N LEU A 918 41.77 -0.17 -14.77
CA LEU A 918 41.08 -0.54 -16.01
C LEU A 918 41.27 0.54 -17.09
N LEU A 919 41.23 0.10 -18.34
CA LEU A 919 41.02 0.98 -19.49
C LEU A 919 39.92 0.39 -20.38
N GLU A 920 38.84 1.15 -20.56
CA GLU A 920 37.74 0.90 -21.48
C GLU A 920 37.74 1.98 -22.57
N VAL A 921 37.61 1.56 -23.83
CA VAL A 921 37.37 2.45 -24.98
C VAL A 921 36.20 1.93 -25.79
N ALA A 922 35.31 2.84 -26.19
CA ALA A 922 34.11 2.52 -26.95
C ALA A 922 33.87 3.57 -28.03
N THR A 923 33.44 3.13 -29.21
CA THR A 923 33.06 3.97 -30.34
C THR A 923 31.71 3.49 -30.87
N GLU A 924 30.76 4.41 -31.04
CA GLU A 924 29.44 4.11 -31.60
C GLU A 924 29.05 5.14 -32.66
N LEU A 925 28.73 4.66 -33.86
CA LEU A 925 28.21 5.45 -34.97
C LEU A 925 26.70 5.27 -35.07
N SER A 926 25.94 6.27 -34.60
CA SER A 926 24.48 6.35 -34.75
C SER A 926 24.10 7.07 -36.03
N VAL A 927 23.16 6.50 -36.80
CA VAL A 927 22.67 7.02 -38.09
C VAL A 927 21.13 7.04 -38.10
N PRO A 928 20.49 8.14 -38.54
CA PRO A 928 19.04 8.20 -38.68
C PRO A 928 18.54 7.31 -39.82
N ILE A 929 17.45 6.58 -39.58
CA ILE A 929 16.61 5.94 -40.61
C ILE A 929 15.16 6.37 -40.44
N THR A 930 14.40 6.34 -41.53
CA THR A 930 12.97 6.67 -41.55
C THR A 930 12.18 5.46 -42.00
N VAL A 931 11.28 4.95 -41.15
CA VAL A 931 10.46 3.77 -41.41
C VAL A 931 9.00 4.12 -41.17
N LYS A 932 8.15 4.01 -42.20
CA LYS A 932 6.70 4.31 -42.14
C LYS A 932 6.39 5.63 -41.41
N ASN A 933 7.04 6.72 -41.83
CA ASN A 933 6.93 8.07 -41.27
C ASN A 933 7.30 8.22 -39.78
N ARG A 934 8.03 7.26 -39.19
CA ARG A 934 8.71 7.42 -37.90
C ARG A 934 10.22 7.49 -38.11
N HIS A 935 10.88 8.39 -37.38
CA HIS A 935 12.34 8.42 -37.32
C HIS A 935 12.83 7.47 -36.23
N THR A 936 13.88 6.73 -36.56
CA THR A 936 14.53 5.70 -35.73
C THR A 936 16.05 5.88 -35.90
N GLN A 937 16.85 5.52 -34.90
CA GLN A 937 18.30 5.42 -35.06
C GLN A 937 18.72 3.96 -35.17
N VAL A 938 19.54 3.64 -36.17
CA VAL A 938 20.39 2.44 -36.16
C VAL A 938 21.80 2.85 -35.78
N TYR A 939 22.55 1.95 -35.16
CA TYR A 939 23.92 2.24 -34.74
C TYR A 939 24.82 1.01 -34.90
N ALA A 940 26.10 1.26 -35.14
CA ALA A 940 27.15 0.25 -35.10
C ALA A 940 28.17 0.65 -34.03
N PHE A 941 28.65 -0.31 -33.24
CA PHE A 941 29.59 -0.07 -32.16
C PHE A 941 30.78 -1.03 -32.20
N ALA A 942 31.91 -0.55 -31.67
CA ALA A 942 33.11 -1.33 -31.39
C ALA A 942 33.67 -0.88 -30.03
N GLU A 943 33.96 -1.83 -29.15
CA GLU A 943 34.35 -1.61 -27.76
C GLU A 943 35.52 -2.53 -27.38
N HIS A 944 36.44 -2.05 -26.56
CA HIS A 944 37.56 -2.82 -26.03
C HIS A 944 37.80 -2.45 -24.58
N GLY A 945 38.11 -3.45 -23.75
CA GLY A 945 38.43 -3.28 -22.34
C GLY A 945 39.62 -4.13 -21.92
N THR A 946 40.45 -3.60 -21.02
CA THR A 946 41.59 -4.31 -20.42
C THR A 946 41.78 -3.90 -18.95
N ASP A 947 42.20 -4.85 -18.12
CA ASP A 947 42.64 -4.67 -16.74
C ASP A 947 44.07 -4.12 -16.59
N LEU A 948 44.75 -3.81 -17.70
CA LEU A 948 46.15 -3.39 -17.75
C LEU A 948 47.10 -4.39 -17.04
N GLY A 949 46.73 -5.67 -16.97
CA GLY A 949 47.48 -6.73 -16.27
C GLY A 949 47.45 -6.64 -14.74
N SER A 950 46.52 -5.87 -14.17
CA SER A 950 46.44 -5.54 -12.74
C SER A 950 45.48 -6.41 -11.91
N SER A 951 44.76 -7.36 -12.51
CA SER A 951 43.89 -8.29 -11.78
C SER A 951 44.64 -9.11 -10.72
N LYS A 952 45.88 -9.51 -11.04
CA LYS A 952 46.78 -10.27 -10.15
C LYS A 952 47.06 -9.55 -8.82
N ASP A 953 46.99 -8.21 -8.82
CA ASP A 953 47.30 -7.35 -7.69
C ASP A 953 46.04 -7.08 -6.82
N VAL A 954 44.88 -7.63 -7.21
CA VAL A 954 43.67 -7.71 -6.38
C VAL A 954 43.79 -8.90 -5.43
N LYS A 955 43.42 -8.71 -4.17
CA LYS A 955 43.62 -9.69 -3.09
C LYS A 955 42.96 -11.04 -3.41
N GLY A 956 43.79 -12.08 -3.60
CA GLY A 956 43.35 -13.43 -3.96
C GLY A 956 43.05 -13.67 -5.45
N ASN A 957 43.43 -12.73 -6.33
CA ASN A 957 43.30 -12.76 -7.79
C ASN A 957 41.95 -13.36 -8.30
N PRO A 958 40.82 -12.65 -8.16
CA PRO A 958 39.52 -13.14 -8.60
C PRO A 958 39.49 -13.49 -10.10
N THR A 959 40.15 -12.72 -10.97
CA THR A 959 40.20 -12.98 -12.42
C THR A 959 40.79 -14.35 -12.72
N GLU A 960 41.92 -14.72 -12.11
CA GLU A 960 42.52 -16.05 -12.27
C GLU A 960 41.68 -17.15 -11.58
N PHE A 961 41.24 -16.91 -10.34
CA PHE A 961 40.46 -17.89 -9.58
C PHE A 961 39.16 -18.29 -10.30
N PHE A 962 38.52 -17.36 -11.00
CA PHE A 962 37.31 -17.57 -11.78
C PHE A 962 37.56 -17.80 -13.30
N ARG A 963 38.82 -17.91 -13.75
CA ARG A 963 39.22 -18.13 -15.17
C ARG A 963 38.64 -17.09 -16.14
N ARG A 964 38.79 -15.81 -15.83
CA ARG A 964 38.40 -14.67 -16.69
C ARG A 964 39.57 -14.16 -17.53
N ALA A 965 39.28 -13.46 -18.62
CA ALA A 965 40.25 -13.18 -19.69
C ALA A 965 41.18 -11.97 -19.45
N SER A 966 40.91 -11.16 -18.42
CA SER A 966 41.54 -9.85 -18.11
C SER A 966 41.31 -8.73 -19.15
N HIS A 967 41.04 -9.08 -20.40
CA HIS A 967 40.78 -8.15 -21.50
C HIS A 967 39.77 -8.76 -22.48
N GLY A 968 39.13 -7.93 -23.31
CA GLY A 968 38.23 -8.39 -24.36
C GLY A 968 37.76 -7.28 -25.29
N SER A 969 37.43 -7.67 -26.52
CA SER A 969 36.87 -6.79 -27.55
C SER A 969 35.46 -7.23 -27.92
N SER A 970 34.59 -6.30 -28.28
CA SER A 970 33.32 -6.63 -28.94
C SER A 970 32.99 -5.62 -30.03
N TYR A 971 32.12 -6.05 -30.94
CA TYR A 971 31.51 -5.16 -31.93
C TYR A 971 30.08 -5.63 -32.20
N GLY A 972 29.26 -4.73 -32.70
CA GLY A 972 27.85 -5.03 -32.90
C GLY A 972 27.08 -3.95 -33.65
N VAL A 973 25.81 -4.25 -33.86
CA VAL A 973 24.83 -3.35 -34.47
C VAL A 973 23.56 -3.33 -33.65
N GLY A 974 22.84 -2.21 -33.66
CA GLY A 974 21.60 -2.09 -32.92
C GLY A 974 20.62 -1.07 -33.52
N VAL A 975 19.42 -1.04 -32.95
CA VAL A 975 18.34 -0.14 -33.34
C VAL A 975 17.60 0.39 -32.10
N LYS A 976 17.33 1.69 -32.09
CA LYS A 976 16.57 2.37 -31.03
C LYS A 976 15.07 2.34 -31.36
N LEU A 977 14.30 1.65 -30.52
CA LEU A 977 12.86 1.45 -30.71
C LEU A 977 12.09 2.42 -29.80
N GLY A 978 11.82 3.61 -30.33
CA GLY A 978 11.27 4.73 -29.55
C GLY A 978 12.32 5.37 -28.63
N ALA A 979 11.86 6.07 -27.59
CA ALA A 979 12.72 6.89 -26.73
C ALA A 979 13.48 6.15 -25.62
N ALA A 980 13.21 4.85 -25.41
CA ALA A 980 13.67 4.13 -24.21
C ALA A 980 14.14 2.68 -24.41
N VAL A 981 14.00 2.10 -25.61
CA VAL A 981 14.33 0.68 -25.86
C VAL A 981 15.41 0.55 -26.94
N ARG A 982 16.38 -0.33 -26.71
CA ARG A 982 17.46 -0.65 -27.65
C ARG A 982 17.51 -2.15 -27.90
N ALA A 983 17.51 -2.54 -29.17
CA ALA A 983 17.82 -3.90 -29.59
C ALA A 983 19.26 -3.93 -30.10
N GLU A 984 20.10 -4.82 -29.55
CA GLU A 984 21.52 -4.95 -29.87
C GLU A 984 21.84 -6.39 -30.31
N TYR A 985 22.59 -6.54 -31.39
CA TYR A 985 23.28 -7.78 -31.75
C TYR A 985 24.78 -7.55 -31.60
N ALA A 986 25.40 -8.28 -30.66
CA ALA A 986 26.81 -8.15 -30.31
C ALA A 986 27.57 -9.44 -30.59
N VAL A 987 28.82 -9.30 -31.02
CA VAL A 987 29.79 -10.39 -31.17
C VAL A 987 30.88 -10.22 -30.13
N ASP A 988 31.08 -11.25 -29.32
CA ASP A 988 32.21 -11.38 -28.41
C ASP A 988 33.40 -11.96 -29.19
N HIS A 989 34.56 -11.30 -29.09
CA HIS A 989 35.76 -11.69 -29.83
C HIS A 989 36.58 -12.79 -29.12
N ASN A 990 36.44 -12.94 -27.80
CA ASN A 990 37.20 -13.88 -27.00
C ASN A 990 36.67 -15.32 -27.13
N ALA A 991 35.35 -15.52 -27.06
CA ALA A 991 34.72 -16.83 -27.26
C ALA A 991 34.04 -16.98 -28.63
N GLY A 992 34.03 -15.93 -29.47
CA GLY A 992 33.43 -15.96 -30.80
C GLY A 992 31.90 -16.05 -30.80
N THR A 993 31.28 -15.92 -29.61
CA THR A 993 29.83 -16.03 -29.41
C THR A 993 29.10 -14.82 -29.98
N ARG A 994 27.82 -14.99 -30.29
CA ARG A 994 26.96 -13.92 -30.79
C ARG A 994 25.68 -13.89 -29.99
N ALA A 995 25.32 -12.74 -29.45
CA ALA A 995 24.20 -12.58 -28.54
C ALA A 995 23.30 -11.43 -29.00
N PHE A 996 21.99 -11.63 -28.85
CA PHE A 996 20.98 -10.61 -29.07
C PHE A 996 20.43 -10.14 -27.72
N PHE A 997 20.37 -8.83 -27.51
CA PHE A 997 19.93 -8.21 -26.28
C PHE A 997 18.83 -7.18 -26.55
N LEU A 998 17.81 -7.17 -25.68
CA LEU A 998 16.89 -6.04 -25.53
C LEU A 998 17.27 -5.32 -24.23
N ARG A 999 17.50 -4.02 -24.31
CA ARG A 999 17.93 -3.17 -23.18
C ARG A 999 17.08 -1.91 -23.12
N PHE A 1000 16.95 -1.35 -21.91
CA PHE A 1000 16.26 -0.09 -21.67
C PHE A 1000 17.27 1.01 -21.33
N GLY A 1001 16.94 2.26 -21.68
CA GLY A 1001 17.83 3.42 -21.51
C GLY A 1001 19.03 3.44 -22.48
N GLU A 1002 19.80 4.53 -22.46
CA GLU A 1002 20.98 4.75 -23.32
C GLU A 1002 22.26 4.04 -22.81
N ARG A 1003 23.34 4.07 -23.60
CA ARG A 1003 24.65 3.49 -23.22
C ARG A 1003 25.57 4.48 -22.48
N PHE A 1004 25.49 5.79 -22.76
CA PHE A 1004 26.58 6.76 -22.56
C PHE A 1004 26.25 7.99 -21.71
#